data_AF-A0A3L6QJT9-F1
#
_entry.id   AF-A0A3L6QJT9-F1
#
_cell.length_a   1.000
_cell.length_b   1.000
_cell.length_c   1.000
_cell.angle_alpha   90.00
_cell.angle_beta   90.00
_cell.angle_gamma   90.00
#
_symmetry.space_group_name_H-M   'P 1'
#
loop_
_entity.id
_entity.type
_entity.pdbx_description
1 polymer ?
#
loop_
_entity_poly.entity_id
_entity_poly.type
_entity_poly.pdbx_seq_one_letter_code
_entity_poly.pdbx_strand_id
1 'polypeptide(L)'
;MVVPEAVALEIPAAEEGSPPPARVPPRIRRRLLPARGGGAGETPTAEEIEAKLREAHLRRQQFHETLSSKARRSIRSPSGSSEKEDRGQLLEAKLVAAKQKRLSLLAKEQSRLAKLDELRQAAKNDAETRFEREREELGMRVESRVRQAEKNRMELLHARLQRRAALEERTKRFFVQRLTWENKYRERVRSAILQKRTAAEKRRSGLLESEKRRGQGRLLQVQLAAKTASNQKETERGKLKEQLEDKLQRAKQQRPDYLKQRGSPHGSMRSSSVKNGEFLSRKLARCWRIFITSRKTTVVLARAFDSLGINRQTVVSMPFEELAICIESPTVLQTTKALLDRLESRFVLSQSSSSSKPENIDHLLKHLGSPKRRIHPSNAGRNKSAPKRAVGNHDSGKLSRYSQRIALCAYMILGHPKSVLSGQGEREKLLVESATNFVKEFELLVKTILDALDGACILSQSVLDVASPGCSSYEESSSIVADRKKFRTQLVAFDKVWCAYLYHFVAWKAKDAKSLQEDLIRAACRLELSMIQTCKITNEAQSDNLGSDLKAIQKQVAEDQKLLRERIQHLGGEAGIGRMESALSETRSKFFQAKDDRSSIAATAANIASPSVACSSGQSTVSEIRNNSNINAEKTSQVVKSLFGSSGSSSESSKGGKHMSSTLSIAVPEKMPTENEQIVNEILHDIHGSFADISDGIGIVEGDFKVKVKETMEKAFWDVVANSMRGDMPDYSYLVSLVKEVREALQELAPTGWKEEISDNINLEILTQVLESGSQDRHYLGQILQYSLDKLRNLSSPAKEDEMKKSHDKLLVELIEVPESDCRGPNSSVLSVIKGLRFTMEELKALKAEVSRARLQLLEPIIKGSGGVEYLQKSFADRYGSPSDALASLPSTACWISSMKGIVEEQWNEHVSSLSILPAADHVQPLVATLRSGLAVPGQLRSAIPAAGSTELPECGGERLGRLIRIGLLQLISSTEGVQRQSVPETFILNWLRLRSVQSRFQQVIVIATSMLVLHQVLVSEYPKITSLEMENAALELFNMLTRLLDTFADVGTEKIIEAMMHSSASRSSSSNEMMETRKQILTRVFLKSLQTDDTVFKKVSQSVYCAFRAITLGGSGEKGRKLADASLRRIGATKLTEPVTNAAEVLIRAAMVSEQVHGPWYKQLL
;
A
#
# COMPACT_ATOMS: atom_id res chain seq x y z
N MET A 1 50.38 -33.61 6.69
CA MET A 1 51.85 -33.60 6.83
C MET A 1 52.41 -32.40 6.08
N VAL A 2 53.43 -31.79 6.69
CA VAL A 2 54.33 -30.72 6.23
C VAL A 2 53.79 -29.27 6.22
N VAL A 3 54.08 -28.61 7.36
CA VAL A 3 54.51 -27.23 7.66
C VAL A 3 54.40 -26.14 6.58
N PRO A 4 53.85 -24.95 6.92
CA PRO A 4 54.17 -23.68 6.27
C PRO A 4 55.06 -22.79 7.15
N GLU A 5 56.15 -22.29 6.57
CA GLU A 5 57.07 -21.30 7.12
C GLU A 5 56.69 -19.89 6.61
N ALA A 6 56.99 -18.88 7.42
CA ALA A 6 56.45 -17.52 7.37
C ALA A 6 57.24 -16.54 6.49
N VAL A 7 56.54 -15.57 5.87
CA VAL A 7 57.07 -14.23 5.54
C VAL A 7 55.96 -13.18 5.71
N ALA A 8 56.36 -12.05 6.29
CA ALA A 8 55.57 -10.98 6.88
C ALA A 8 54.85 -10.04 5.89
N LEU A 9 53.72 -9.50 6.35
CA LEU A 9 53.03 -8.33 5.80
C LEU A 9 53.00 -7.25 6.88
N GLU A 10 53.73 -6.16 6.66
CA GLU A 10 53.71 -4.95 7.49
C GLU A 10 52.47 -4.09 7.19
N ILE A 11 51.80 -3.69 8.25
CA ILE A 11 50.71 -2.71 8.29
C ILE A 11 51.26 -1.48 9.03
N PRO A 12 51.20 -0.24 8.50
CA PRO A 12 51.50 0.92 9.32
C PRO A 12 50.26 1.33 10.11
N ALA A 13 50.43 1.31 11.44
CA ALA A 13 49.47 1.73 12.44
C ALA A 13 49.37 3.27 12.55
N ALA A 14 48.24 3.71 13.09
CA ALA A 14 47.94 5.07 13.48
C ALA A 14 48.77 5.54 14.69
N GLU A 15 49.00 6.85 14.80
CA GLU A 15 49.34 7.50 16.07
C GLU A 15 48.61 8.84 16.25
N GLU A 16 48.16 9.02 17.49
CA GLU A 16 47.66 10.24 18.12
C GLU A 16 48.75 11.32 18.22
N GLY A 17 48.35 12.58 18.39
CA GLY A 17 49.29 13.63 18.79
C GLY A 17 48.64 15.00 18.96
N SER A 18 48.34 15.36 20.21
CA SER A 18 48.15 16.75 20.68
C SER A 18 49.47 17.55 20.59
N PRO A 19 49.43 18.91 20.62
CA PRO A 19 50.50 19.76 20.07
C PRO A 19 51.57 20.17 21.10
N PRO A 20 52.80 20.50 20.65
CA PRO A 20 53.65 21.45 21.37
C PRO A 20 54.35 22.47 20.40
N PRO A 21 55.28 23.34 20.84
CA PRO A 21 55.04 24.74 21.15
C PRO A 21 55.74 25.71 20.17
N ALA A 22 55.58 27.02 20.42
CA ALA A 22 56.01 28.12 19.57
C ALA A 22 57.55 28.33 19.40
N ARG A 23 57.88 28.95 18.24
CA ARG A 23 59.04 29.82 17.89
C ARG A 23 60.23 29.19 17.13
N VAL A 24 60.67 29.83 16.03
CA VAL A 24 61.82 30.80 15.97
C VAL A 24 61.77 31.58 14.62
N PRO A 25 62.03 32.91 14.58
CA PRO A 25 62.01 33.71 13.35
C PRO A 25 63.11 33.37 12.30
N PRO A 26 62.85 33.55 10.99
CA PRO A 26 63.69 33.06 9.88
C PRO A 26 65.12 33.64 9.82
N ARG A 27 65.36 34.79 10.45
CA ARG A 27 66.66 35.47 10.43
C ARG A 27 67.77 34.68 11.14
N ILE A 28 67.40 33.84 12.11
CA ILE A 28 68.38 33.06 12.90
C ILE A 28 68.77 31.77 12.17
N ARG A 29 67.86 31.15 11.40
CA ARG A 29 68.15 29.96 10.57
C ARG A 29 69.20 30.21 9.48
N ARG A 30 69.26 31.42 8.90
CA ARG A 30 70.24 31.74 7.84
C ARG A 30 71.67 31.95 8.36
N ARG A 31 71.88 32.18 9.66
CA ARG A 31 73.21 32.41 10.23
C ARG A 31 73.88 31.15 10.81
N LEU A 32 73.13 30.06 10.98
CA LEU A 32 73.59 28.89 11.74
C LEU A 32 73.67 27.59 10.94
N LEU A 33 73.58 27.62 9.60
CA LEU A 33 73.82 26.42 8.79
C LEU A 33 75.10 26.56 7.94
N PRO A 34 76.11 25.70 8.17
CA PRO A 34 77.33 25.66 7.38
C PRO A 34 77.02 25.05 6.01
N ALA A 35 77.35 25.78 4.94
CA ALA A 35 77.21 25.28 3.57
C ALA A 35 78.27 24.19 3.31
N ARG A 36 77.83 22.93 3.24
CA ARG A 36 78.65 21.77 2.86
C ARG A 36 78.32 21.34 1.43
N GLY A 37 79.31 21.51 0.55
CA GLY A 37 79.52 20.76 -0.70
C GLY A 37 78.73 21.23 -1.92
N GLY A 38 79.33 21.57 -3.06
CA GLY A 38 80.74 21.54 -3.45
C GLY A 38 80.89 22.11 -4.86
N GLY A 39 82.07 22.64 -5.18
CA GLY A 39 82.43 23.17 -6.49
C GLY A 39 83.60 24.14 -6.34
N ALA A 40 84.78 23.70 -6.77
CA ALA A 40 86.09 24.31 -6.59
C ALA A 40 86.15 25.85 -6.76
N GLY A 41 86.78 26.50 -5.78
CA GLY A 41 87.14 27.92 -5.77
C GLY A 41 87.77 28.23 -4.42
N GLU A 42 89.06 28.54 -4.43
CA GLU A 42 89.98 28.59 -3.28
C GLU A 42 89.45 29.40 -2.09
N THR A 43 89.72 28.91 -0.87
CA THR A 43 89.67 29.74 0.34
C THR A 43 90.66 30.90 0.17
N PRO A 44 90.28 32.16 0.45
CA PRO A 44 91.16 33.30 0.24
C PRO A 44 92.43 33.10 1.06
N THR A 45 93.56 33.03 0.37
CA THR A 45 94.88 32.86 0.98
C THR A 45 95.16 34.02 1.95
N ALA A 46 96.01 33.78 2.96
CA ALA A 46 96.39 34.81 3.93
C ALA A 46 96.91 36.10 3.23
N GLU A 47 97.52 35.94 2.06
CA GLU A 47 97.94 37.04 1.18
C GLU A 47 96.78 37.89 0.65
N GLU A 48 95.61 37.32 0.35
CA GLU A 48 94.42 38.10 -0.05
C GLU A 48 93.80 38.86 1.12
N ILE A 49 93.85 38.28 2.33
CA ILE A 49 93.38 38.94 3.54
C ILE A 49 94.33 40.09 3.90
N GLU A 50 95.64 39.86 3.83
CA GLU A 50 96.63 40.92 3.97
C GLU A 50 96.54 41.97 2.88
N ALA A 51 96.30 41.60 1.61
CA ALA A 51 96.12 42.54 0.53
C ALA A 51 94.88 43.42 0.77
N LYS A 52 93.77 42.84 1.24
CA LYS A 52 92.56 43.59 1.63
C LYS A 52 92.80 44.47 2.85
N LEU A 53 93.61 44.05 3.82
CA LEU A 53 93.99 44.86 4.98
C LEU A 53 94.94 46.00 4.59
N ARG A 54 95.91 45.76 3.71
CA ARG A 54 96.79 46.80 3.14
C ARG A 54 95.98 47.79 2.32
N GLU A 55 95.04 47.32 1.50
CA GLU A 55 94.15 48.19 0.71
C GLU A 55 93.20 48.99 1.62
N ALA A 56 92.69 48.40 2.70
CA ALA A 56 91.91 49.11 3.71
C ALA A 56 92.76 50.14 4.48
N HIS A 57 94.03 49.84 4.76
CA HIS A 57 94.98 50.78 5.36
C HIS A 57 95.32 51.92 4.40
N LEU A 58 95.49 51.64 3.11
CA LEU A 58 95.78 52.62 2.08
C LEU A 58 94.58 53.56 1.86
N ARG A 59 93.35 53.04 1.90
CA ARG A 59 92.12 53.85 1.93
C ARG A 59 92.03 54.72 3.18
N ARG A 60 92.40 54.21 4.36
CA ARG A 60 92.45 55.02 5.60
C ARG A 60 93.54 56.10 5.52
N GLN A 61 94.68 55.81 4.93
CA GLN A 61 95.78 56.77 4.75
C GLN A 61 95.39 57.87 3.76
N GLN A 62 94.78 57.51 2.62
CA GLN A 62 94.22 58.47 1.66
C GLN A 62 93.11 59.33 2.27
N PHE A 63 92.29 58.75 3.16
CA PHE A 63 91.27 59.48 3.91
C PHE A 63 91.90 60.47 4.92
N HIS A 64 92.97 60.07 5.61
CA HIS A 64 93.71 60.95 6.51
C HIS A 64 94.52 62.03 5.77
N GLU A 65 95.05 61.76 4.58
CA GLU A 65 95.68 62.76 3.68
C GLU A 65 94.66 63.75 3.11
N THR A 66 93.45 63.30 2.75
CA THR A 66 92.37 64.19 2.33
C THR A 66 91.80 65.02 3.48
N LEU A 67 91.92 64.55 4.72
CA LEU A 67 91.60 65.34 5.93
C LEU A 67 92.74 66.30 6.32
N SER A 68 94.01 65.94 6.16
CA SER A 68 95.15 66.82 6.46
C SER A 68 95.35 67.93 5.42
N SER A 69 94.99 67.69 4.16
CA SER A 69 95.01 68.70 3.08
C SER A 69 93.87 69.73 3.14
N LYS A 70 92.90 69.58 4.06
CA LYS A 70 91.87 70.59 4.37
C LYS A 70 92.32 71.63 5.41
N ALA A 71 93.48 71.47 6.04
CA ALA A 71 94.08 72.48 6.91
C ALA A 71 94.94 73.49 6.10
N ARG A 72 94.35 74.65 5.80
CA ARG A 72 94.94 75.92 5.32
C ARG A 72 96.25 75.83 4.49
N ARG A 73 96.14 76.06 3.18
CA ARG A 73 97.15 76.82 2.42
C ARG A 73 96.58 78.17 2.02
N SER A 74 96.90 79.19 2.81
CA SER A 74 96.81 80.59 2.36
C SER A 74 97.83 80.76 1.24
N ILE A 75 97.36 80.89 -0.01
CA ILE A 75 98.22 81.21 -1.15
C ILE A 75 98.59 82.69 -1.01
N ARG A 76 99.84 82.91 -0.62
CA ARG A 76 100.56 84.18 -0.66
C ARG A 76 100.63 84.63 -2.12
N SER A 77 100.06 85.79 -2.42
CA SER A 77 100.16 86.45 -3.73
C SER A 77 101.64 86.73 -4.09
N PRO A 78 102.06 86.61 -5.37
CA PRO A 78 103.31 87.21 -5.81
C PRO A 78 103.11 88.70 -6.08
N SER A 79 104.05 89.49 -5.58
CA SER A 79 104.30 90.90 -5.83
C SER A 79 105.03 91.13 -7.16
N GLY A 80 104.70 92.24 -7.83
CA GLY A 80 105.41 92.84 -8.98
C GLY A 80 104.44 93.14 -10.12
N SER A 81 104.39 94.29 -10.77
CA SER A 81 105.09 95.58 -10.66
C SER A 81 104.30 96.57 -11.53
N SER A 82 104.41 97.86 -11.20
CA SER A 82 104.25 99.05 -12.06
C SER A 82 103.50 98.90 -13.40
N GLU A 83 102.29 99.46 -13.50
CA GLU A 83 101.96 100.59 -14.38
C GLU A 83 100.47 100.93 -14.31
N LYS A 84 100.16 102.22 -14.43
CA LYS A 84 98.81 102.79 -14.41
C LYS A 84 98.13 102.47 -15.75
N GLU A 85 97.08 101.65 -15.75
CA GLU A 85 95.93 101.77 -16.67
C GLU A 85 94.79 100.79 -16.30
N ASP A 86 93.56 101.33 -16.24
CA ASP A 86 92.23 100.71 -16.23
C ASP A 86 91.86 99.54 -15.29
N ARG A 87 91.57 99.89 -14.02
CA ARG A 87 90.97 98.96 -13.02
C ARG A 87 89.57 98.44 -13.38
N GLY A 88 88.82 99.10 -14.27
CA GLY A 88 87.47 98.67 -14.68
C GLY A 88 87.48 97.43 -15.58
N GLN A 89 88.34 97.43 -16.60
CA GLN A 89 88.44 96.33 -17.58
C GLN A 89 88.92 95.02 -16.92
N LEU A 90 89.79 95.11 -15.90
CA LEU A 90 90.30 93.94 -15.18
C LEU A 90 89.25 93.30 -14.25
N LEU A 91 88.33 94.10 -13.69
CA LEU A 91 87.20 93.60 -12.90
C LEU A 91 86.15 92.92 -13.80
N GLU A 92 85.86 93.51 -14.96
CA GLU A 92 84.98 92.90 -15.96
C GLU A 92 85.55 91.57 -16.48
N ALA A 93 86.85 91.51 -16.80
CA ALA A 93 87.50 90.27 -17.22
C ALA A 93 87.42 89.18 -16.13
N LYS A 94 87.57 89.54 -14.85
CA LYS A 94 87.41 88.60 -13.72
C LYS A 94 85.97 88.16 -13.52
N LEU A 95 84.99 89.04 -13.69
CA LEU A 95 83.56 88.69 -13.63
C LEU A 95 83.15 87.78 -14.79
N VAL A 96 83.64 88.05 -16.01
CA VAL A 96 83.43 87.21 -17.18
C VAL A 96 84.08 85.83 -16.98
N ALA A 97 85.32 85.77 -16.50
CA ALA A 97 85.99 84.50 -16.19
C ALA A 97 85.28 83.72 -15.07
N ALA A 98 84.78 84.40 -14.03
CA ALA A 98 83.99 83.77 -12.98
C ALA A 98 82.65 83.24 -13.49
N LYS A 99 81.97 83.99 -14.38
CA LYS A 99 80.74 83.56 -15.04
C LYS A 99 80.97 82.36 -15.95
N GLN A 100 82.02 82.38 -16.77
CA GLN A 100 82.43 81.24 -17.60
C GLN A 100 82.77 80.01 -16.76
N LYS A 101 83.49 80.19 -15.64
CA LYS A 101 83.78 79.09 -14.70
C LYS A 101 82.51 78.53 -14.07
N ARG A 102 81.56 79.37 -13.66
CA ARG A 102 80.26 78.93 -13.12
C ARG A 102 79.46 78.13 -14.17
N LEU A 103 79.41 78.61 -15.41
CA LEU A 103 78.78 77.87 -16.51
C LEU A 103 79.49 76.54 -16.79
N SER A 104 80.82 76.50 -16.73
CA SER A 104 81.59 75.25 -16.92
C SER A 104 81.33 74.22 -15.81
N LEU A 105 81.15 74.67 -14.56
CA LEU A 105 80.82 73.79 -13.44
C LEU A 105 79.38 73.28 -13.54
N LEU A 106 78.44 74.14 -13.94
CA LEU A 106 77.07 73.72 -14.22
C LEU A 106 77.00 72.69 -15.34
N ALA A 107 77.73 72.90 -16.44
CA ALA A 107 77.82 71.94 -17.53
C ALA A 107 78.43 70.60 -17.08
N LYS A 108 79.48 70.62 -16.25
CA LYS A 108 80.07 69.40 -15.67
C LYS A 108 79.09 68.66 -14.76
N GLU A 109 78.38 69.36 -13.87
CA GLU A 109 77.37 68.72 -13.01
C GLU A 109 76.19 68.18 -13.80
N GLN A 110 75.70 68.91 -14.82
CA GLN A 110 74.66 68.40 -15.73
C GLN A 110 75.12 67.15 -16.46
N SER A 111 76.36 67.12 -16.97
CA SER A 111 76.91 65.92 -17.62
C SER A 111 77.07 64.74 -16.65
N ARG A 112 77.38 65.00 -15.38
CA ARG A 112 77.49 63.97 -14.33
C ARG A 112 76.12 63.41 -13.97
N LEU A 113 75.11 64.27 -13.85
CA LEU A 113 73.73 63.87 -13.58
C LEU A 113 73.16 63.05 -14.75
N ALA A 114 73.38 63.48 -16.00
CA ALA A 114 72.97 62.73 -17.18
C ALA A 114 73.57 61.31 -17.20
N LYS A 115 74.87 61.16 -16.92
CA LYS A 115 75.52 59.84 -16.81
C LYS A 115 74.95 58.98 -15.67
N LEU A 116 74.60 59.58 -14.53
CA LEU A 116 73.97 58.85 -13.43
C LEU A 116 72.55 58.39 -13.79
N ASP A 117 71.80 59.21 -14.52
CA ASP A 117 70.47 58.84 -15.00
C ASP A 117 70.53 57.76 -16.08
N GLU A 118 71.50 57.79 -17.00
CA GLU A 118 71.77 56.70 -17.95
C GLU A 118 72.07 55.39 -17.22
N LEU A 119 72.92 55.40 -16.19
CA LEU A 119 73.23 54.20 -15.40
C LEU A 119 72.01 53.68 -14.62
N ARG A 120 71.17 54.58 -14.09
CA ARG A 120 69.90 54.18 -13.42
C ARG A 120 68.93 53.55 -14.41
N GLN A 121 68.79 54.11 -15.61
CA GLN A 121 67.94 53.56 -16.66
C GLN A 121 68.46 52.20 -17.14
N ALA A 122 69.77 52.05 -17.34
CA ALA A 122 70.37 50.76 -17.71
C ALA A 122 70.15 49.69 -16.63
N ALA A 123 70.33 50.04 -15.35
CA ALA A 123 70.07 49.11 -14.24
C ALA A 123 68.58 48.75 -14.11
N LYS A 124 67.68 49.70 -14.36
CA LYS A 124 66.24 49.46 -14.39
C LYS A 124 65.86 48.50 -15.52
N ASN A 125 66.37 48.73 -16.73
CA ASN A 125 66.10 47.88 -17.89
C ASN A 125 66.66 46.47 -17.68
N ASP A 126 67.87 46.31 -17.13
CA ASP A 126 68.44 44.98 -16.82
C ASP A 126 67.58 44.24 -15.78
N ALA A 127 67.09 44.94 -14.74
CA ALA A 127 66.18 44.34 -13.77
C ALA A 127 64.85 43.91 -14.40
N GLU A 128 64.25 44.74 -15.24
CA GLU A 128 63.01 44.42 -15.96
C GLU A 128 63.19 43.18 -16.85
N THR A 129 64.27 43.10 -17.63
CA THR A 129 64.52 41.92 -18.49
C THR A 129 64.79 40.64 -17.70
N ARG A 130 65.30 40.73 -16.46
CA ARG A 130 65.47 39.55 -15.58
C ARG A 130 64.10 39.06 -15.07
N PHE A 131 63.25 39.98 -14.64
CA PHE A 131 61.89 39.63 -14.22
C PHE A 131 61.06 39.04 -15.36
N GLU A 132 61.20 39.55 -16.58
CA GLU A 132 60.54 38.99 -17.76
C GLU A 132 61.01 37.56 -18.04
N ARG A 133 62.33 37.31 -18.01
CA ARG A 133 62.89 35.96 -18.18
C ARG A 133 62.41 34.98 -17.11
N GLU A 134 62.41 35.38 -15.84
CA GLU A 134 61.89 34.55 -14.74
C GLU A 134 60.40 34.27 -14.90
N ARG A 135 59.62 35.25 -15.35
CA ARG A 135 58.18 35.10 -15.61
C ARG A 135 57.93 34.13 -16.75
N GLU A 136 58.68 34.20 -17.83
CA GLU A 136 58.60 33.27 -18.96
C GLU A 136 58.95 31.84 -18.53
N GLU A 137 60.04 31.67 -17.77
CA GLU A 137 60.46 30.34 -17.28
C GLU A 137 59.40 29.73 -16.34
N LEU A 138 58.84 30.52 -15.42
CA LEU A 138 57.75 30.09 -14.57
C LEU A 138 56.49 29.78 -15.37
N GLY A 139 56.17 30.58 -16.39
CA GLY A 139 55.08 30.34 -17.33
C GLY A 139 55.21 28.97 -17.99
N MET A 140 56.38 28.67 -18.57
CA MET A 140 56.67 27.38 -19.20
C MET A 140 56.55 26.20 -18.23
N ARG A 141 57.03 26.35 -16.99
CA ARG A 141 56.93 25.31 -15.95
C ARG A 141 55.48 25.07 -15.53
N VAL A 142 54.67 26.13 -15.39
CA VAL A 142 53.25 26.03 -15.07
C VAL A 142 52.50 25.34 -16.20
N GLU A 143 52.74 25.75 -17.45
CA GLU A 143 52.14 25.10 -18.63
C GLU A 143 52.48 23.61 -18.70
N SER A 144 53.75 23.24 -18.47
CA SER A 144 54.16 21.84 -18.45
C SER A 144 53.43 21.04 -17.36
N ARG A 145 53.24 21.62 -16.17
CA ARG A 145 52.50 20.97 -15.08
C ARG A 145 51.01 20.85 -15.38
N VAL A 146 50.42 21.85 -16.02
CA VAL A 146 49.02 21.81 -16.46
C VAL A 146 48.82 20.71 -17.50
N ARG A 147 49.66 20.64 -18.54
CA ARG A 147 49.61 19.56 -19.54
C ARG A 147 49.77 18.17 -18.92
N GLN A 148 50.67 18.03 -17.94
CA GLN A 148 50.83 16.78 -17.21
C GLN A 148 49.60 16.43 -16.35
N ALA A 149 49.00 17.41 -15.67
CA ALA A 149 47.79 17.20 -14.89
C ALA A 149 46.59 16.82 -15.78
N GLU A 150 46.47 17.41 -16.96
CA GLU A 150 45.47 17.04 -17.96
C GLU A 150 45.66 15.61 -18.46
N LYS A 151 46.91 15.21 -18.77
CA LYS A 151 47.21 13.82 -19.15
C LYS A 151 46.82 12.84 -18.04
N ASN A 152 47.22 13.10 -16.79
CA ASN A 152 46.86 12.28 -15.64
C ASN A 152 45.34 12.19 -15.44
N ARG A 153 44.63 13.31 -15.63
CA ARG A 153 43.16 13.35 -15.59
C ARG A 153 42.55 12.47 -16.67
N MET A 154 43.05 12.53 -17.90
CA MET A 154 42.56 11.71 -19.01
C MET A 154 42.81 10.22 -18.78
N GLU A 155 43.98 9.85 -18.28
CA GLU A 155 44.30 8.46 -17.93
C GLU A 155 43.37 7.92 -16.82
N LEU A 156 43.08 8.74 -15.81
CA LEU A 156 42.16 8.36 -14.73
C LEU A 156 40.71 8.22 -15.22
N LEU A 157 40.27 9.09 -16.13
CA LEU A 157 38.97 8.96 -16.78
C LEU A 157 38.89 7.69 -17.63
N HIS A 158 39.94 7.41 -18.41
CA HIS A 158 40.01 6.21 -19.23
C HIS A 158 39.98 4.93 -18.38
N ALA A 159 40.75 4.87 -17.29
CA ALA A 159 40.72 3.75 -16.36
C ALA A 159 39.34 3.56 -15.70
N ARG A 160 38.63 4.65 -15.36
CA ARG A 160 37.25 4.57 -14.87
C ARG A 160 36.29 4.05 -15.92
N LEU A 161 36.40 4.50 -17.18
CA LEU A 161 35.58 4.01 -18.29
C LEU A 161 35.82 2.51 -18.54
N GLN A 162 37.07 2.06 -18.54
CA GLN A 162 37.40 0.64 -18.68
C GLN A 162 36.82 -0.22 -17.55
N ARG A 163 36.91 0.25 -16.29
CA ARG A 163 36.30 -0.47 -15.16
C ARG A 163 34.78 -0.55 -15.27
N ARG A 164 34.13 0.52 -15.72
CA ARG A 164 32.67 0.52 -15.99
C ARG A 164 32.30 -0.47 -17.09
N ALA A 165 33.01 -0.44 -18.23
CA ALA A 165 32.80 -1.37 -19.32
C ALA A 165 33.00 -2.84 -18.88
N ALA A 166 34.05 -3.11 -18.09
CA ALA A 166 34.30 -4.45 -17.55
C ALA A 166 33.19 -4.92 -16.59
N LEU A 167 32.62 -4.01 -15.79
CA LEU A 167 31.51 -4.29 -14.90
C LEU A 167 30.22 -4.56 -15.71
N GLU A 168 29.93 -3.76 -16.74
CA GLU A 168 28.82 -3.97 -17.65
C GLU A 168 28.92 -5.31 -18.40
N GLU A 169 30.11 -5.71 -18.82
CA GLU A 169 30.31 -7.03 -19.44
C GLU A 169 30.10 -8.17 -18.45
N ARG A 170 30.54 -8.02 -17.19
CA ARG A 170 30.28 -9.01 -16.12
C ARG A 170 28.79 -9.13 -15.82
N THR A 171 28.06 -8.02 -15.75
CA THR A 171 26.61 -8.05 -15.49
C THR A 171 25.85 -8.66 -16.66
N LYS A 172 26.18 -8.30 -17.92
CA LYS A 172 25.61 -8.96 -19.10
C LYS A 172 25.83 -10.47 -19.09
N ARG A 173 27.05 -10.93 -18.81
CA ARG A 173 27.37 -12.38 -18.72
C ARG A 173 26.58 -13.07 -17.61
N PHE A 174 26.47 -12.44 -16.45
CA PHE A 174 25.67 -12.96 -15.34
C PHE A 174 24.19 -13.12 -15.73
N PHE A 175 23.60 -12.12 -16.39
CA PHE A 175 22.21 -12.20 -16.85
C PHE A 175 22.01 -13.27 -17.91
N VAL A 176 22.93 -13.42 -18.87
CA VAL A 176 22.88 -14.50 -19.86
C VAL A 176 22.94 -15.87 -19.17
N GLN A 177 23.87 -16.07 -18.24
CA GLN A 177 23.96 -17.33 -17.48
C GLN A 177 22.69 -17.61 -16.68
N ARG A 178 22.15 -16.61 -15.99
CA ARG A 178 20.89 -16.74 -15.25
C ARG A 178 19.72 -17.10 -16.17
N LEU A 179 19.60 -16.44 -17.32
CA LEU A 179 18.57 -16.73 -18.31
C LEU A 179 18.69 -18.17 -18.84
N THR A 180 19.90 -18.66 -19.10
CA THR A 180 20.10 -20.06 -19.53
C THR A 180 19.71 -21.06 -18.44
N TRP A 181 20.00 -20.77 -17.17
CA TRP A 181 19.58 -21.60 -16.04
C TRP A 181 18.06 -21.61 -15.86
N GLU A 182 17.41 -20.45 -15.93
CA GLU A 182 15.95 -20.34 -15.86
C GLU A 182 15.27 -21.08 -17.03
N ASN A 183 15.82 -20.98 -18.25
CA ASN A 183 15.32 -21.74 -19.40
C ASN A 183 15.48 -23.26 -19.21
N LYS A 184 16.64 -23.74 -18.76
CA LYS A 184 16.84 -25.16 -18.44
C LYS A 184 15.87 -25.65 -17.35
N TYR A 185 15.62 -24.84 -16.32
CA TYR A 185 14.64 -25.16 -15.30
C TYR A 185 13.21 -25.25 -15.88
N ARG A 186 12.81 -24.26 -16.70
CA ARG A 186 11.51 -24.27 -17.39
C ARG A 186 11.35 -25.50 -18.28
N GLU A 187 12.39 -25.92 -18.99
CA GLU A 187 12.40 -27.14 -19.80
C GLU A 187 12.20 -28.40 -18.94
N ARG A 188 12.91 -28.52 -17.81
CA ARG A 188 12.72 -29.65 -16.88
C ARG A 188 11.31 -29.70 -16.31
N VAL A 189 10.73 -28.54 -15.98
CA VAL A 189 9.35 -28.45 -15.51
C VAL A 189 8.38 -28.87 -16.62
N ARG A 190 8.58 -28.39 -17.87
CA ARG A 190 7.77 -28.79 -19.03
C ARG A 190 7.87 -30.29 -19.29
N SER A 191 9.05 -30.89 -19.24
CA SER A 191 9.23 -32.34 -19.41
C SER A 191 8.56 -33.13 -18.29
N ALA A 192 8.62 -32.66 -17.04
CA ALA A 192 7.95 -33.30 -15.92
C ALA A 192 6.42 -33.24 -16.05
N ILE A 193 5.87 -32.11 -16.51
CA ILE A 193 4.44 -31.96 -16.80
C ILE A 193 4.02 -32.91 -17.92
N LEU A 194 4.79 -32.97 -19.02
CA LEU A 194 4.52 -33.89 -20.14
C LEU A 194 4.55 -35.35 -19.67
N GLN A 195 5.53 -35.76 -18.87
CA GLN A 195 5.61 -37.10 -18.30
C GLN A 195 4.42 -37.43 -17.39
N LYS A 196 3.98 -36.48 -16.54
CA LYS A 196 2.78 -36.66 -15.72
C LYS A 196 1.52 -36.80 -16.57
N ARG A 197 1.42 -36.02 -17.65
CA ARG A 197 0.29 -36.09 -18.60
C ARG A 197 0.26 -37.41 -19.34
N THR A 198 1.39 -37.88 -19.87
CA THR A 198 1.46 -39.18 -20.56
C THR A 198 1.18 -40.34 -19.61
N ALA A 199 1.66 -40.28 -18.36
CA ALA A 199 1.33 -41.27 -17.33
C ALA A 199 -0.17 -41.27 -16.98
N ALA A 200 -0.79 -40.10 -16.85
CA ALA A 200 -2.23 -39.97 -16.61
C ALA A 200 -3.05 -40.50 -17.80
N GLU A 201 -2.63 -40.22 -19.03
CA GLU A 201 -3.28 -40.70 -20.25
C GLU A 201 -3.15 -42.21 -20.43
N LYS A 202 -2.00 -42.79 -20.08
CA LYS A 202 -1.80 -44.25 -20.03
C LYS A 202 -2.69 -44.91 -18.97
N ARG A 203 -2.86 -44.28 -17.80
CA ARG A 203 -3.82 -44.76 -16.77
C ARG A 203 -5.26 -44.67 -17.27
N ARG A 204 -5.66 -43.54 -17.88
CA ARG A 204 -6.99 -43.34 -18.45
C ARG A 204 -7.32 -44.37 -19.52
N SER A 205 -6.43 -44.57 -20.49
CA SER A 205 -6.60 -45.56 -21.56
C SER A 205 -6.68 -46.99 -21.01
N GLY A 206 -5.82 -47.34 -20.05
CA GLY A 206 -5.88 -48.64 -19.37
C GLY A 206 -7.21 -48.89 -18.65
N LEU A 207 -7.76 -47.87 -17.97
CA LEU A 207 -9.08 -47.96 -17.33
C LEU A 207 -10.19 -48.15 -18.37
N LEU A 208 -10.18 -47.34 -19.44
CA LEU A 208 -11.17 -47.44 -20.52
C LEU A 208 -11.14 -48.80 -21.22
N GLU A 209 -9.95 -49.35 -21.49
CA GLU A 209 -9.82 -50.70 -22.04
C GLU A 209 -10.37 -51.76 -21.08
N SER A 210 -10.10 -51.62 -19.79
CA SER A 210 -10.62 -52.56 -18.77
C SER A 210 -12.15 -52.51 -18.70
N GLU A 211 -12.74 -51.31 -18.80
CA GLU A 211 -14.20 -51.14 -18.85
C GLU A 211 -14.79 -51.71 -20.14
N LYS A 212 -14.14 -51.49 -21.29
CA LYS A 212 -14.54 -52.07 -22.58
C LYS A 212 -14.55 -53.59 -22.51
N ARG A 213 -13.51 -54.21 -21.94
CA ARG A 213 -13.44 -55.67 -21.72
C ARG A 213 -14.56 -56.17 -20.78
N ARG A 214 -14.84 -55.46 -19.68
CA ARG A 214 -15.99 -55.79 -18.79
C ARG A 214 -17.34 -55.65 -19.48
N GLY A 215 -17.49 -54.64 -20.33
CA GLY A 215 -18.68 -54.44 -21.17
C GLY A 215 -18.89 -55.61 -22.13
N GLN A 216 -17.84 -56.00 -22.86
CA GLN A 216 -17.86 -57.17 -23.75
C GLN A 216 -18.17 -58.47 -22.99
N GLY A 217 -17.58 -58.67 -21.80
CA GLY A 217 -17.88 -59.83 -20.96
C GLY A 217 -19.36 -59.90 -20.54
N ARG A 218 -19.96 -58.76 -20.15
CA ARG A 218 -21.41 -58.71 -19.83
C ARG A 218 -22.28 -58.99 -21.06
N LEU A 219 -21.91 -58.48 -22.23
CA LEU A 219 -22.63 -58.75 -23.47
C LEU A 219 -22.64 -60.25 -23.79
N LEU A 220 -21.49 -60.91 -23.69
CA LEU A 220 -21.37 -62.36 -23.88
C LEU A 220 -22.23 -63.13 -22.86
N GLN A 221 -22.24 -62.70 -21.61
CA GLN A 221 -23.06 -63.32 -20.57
C GLN A 221 -24.56 -63.18 -20.82
N VAL A 222 -25.01 -62.02 -21.33
CA VAL A 222 -26.40 -61.78 -21.74
C VAL A 222 -26.76 -62.63 -22.96
N GLN A 223 -25.87 -62.72 -23.96
CA GLN A 223 -26.09 -63.57 -25.12
C GLN A 223 -26.21 -65.04 -24.75
N LEU A 224 -25.36 -65.53 -23.83
CA LEU A 224 -25.46 -66.89 -23.29
C LEU A 224 -26.77 -67.11 -22.54
N ALA A 225 -27.17 -66.17 -21.67
CA ALA A 225 -28.44 -66.26 -20.94
C ALA A 225 -29.67 -66.22 -21.86
N ALA A 226 -29.61 -65.45 -22.94
CA ALA A 226 -30.68 -65.40 -23.94
C ALA A 226 -30.79 -66.73 -24.70
N LYS A 227 -29.65 -67.32 -25.11
CA LYS A 227 -29.62 -68.65 -25.74
C LYS A 227 -30.15 -69.73 -24.80
N THR A 228 -29.73 -69.76 -23.53
CA THR A 228 -30.23 -70.74 -22.57
C THR A 228 -31.72 -70.58 -22.29
N ALA A 229 -32.23 -69.34 -22.17
CA ALA A 229 -33.66 -69.07 -22.01
C ALA A 229 -34.48 -69.49 -23.23
N SER A 230 -33.95 -69.30 -24.46
CA SER A 230 -34.60 -69.78 -25.69
C SER A 230 -34.70 -71.30 -25.69
N ASN A 231 -33.59 -71.99 -25.43
CA ASN A 231 -33.55 -73.45 -25.37
C ASN A 231 -34.50 -73.98 -24.29
N GLN A 232 -34.54 -73.34 -23.11
CA GLN A 232 -35.47 -73.70 -22.04
C GLN A 232 -36.93 -73.60 -22.51
N LYS A 233 -37.32 -72.49 -23.16
CA LYS A 233 -38.67 -72.33 -23.72
C LYS A 233 -39.00 -73.39 -24.77
N GLU A 234 -38.05 -73.76 -25.62
CA GLU A 234 -38.25 -74.83 -26.60
C GLU A 234 -38.47 -76.19 -25.93
N THR A 235 -37.69 -76.51 -24.89
CA THR A 235 -37.89 -77.76 -24.13
C THR A 235 -39.23 -77.78 -23.40
N GLU A 236 -39.67 -76.66 -22.82
CA GLU A 236 -40.98 -76.55 -22.17
C GLU A 236 -42.12 -76.68 -23.17
N ARG A 237 -41.97 -76.09 -24.37
CA ARG A 237 -42.93 -76.26 -25.47
C ARG A 237 -43.01 -77.71 -25.91
N GLY A 238 -41.88 -78.41 -26.00
CA GLY A 238 -41.81 -79.85 -26.29
C GLY A 238 -42.58 -80.67 -25.25
N LYS A 239 -42.30 -80.45 -23.95
CA LYS A 239 -43.00 -81.13 -22.85
C LYS A 239 -44.50 -80.86 -22.85
N LEU A 240 -44.92 -79.62 -23.11
CA LEU A 240 -46.35 -79.28 -23.19
C LEU A 240 -47.03 -79.98 -24.36
N LYS A 241 -46.35 -80.11 -25.49
CA LYS A 241 -46.86 -80.86 -26.65
C LYS A 241 -47.04 -82.34 -26.32
N GLU A 242 -46.03 -82.96 -25.70
CA GLU A 242 -46.07 -84.35 -25.24
C GLU A 242 -47.19 -84.57 -24.22
N GLN A 243 -47.33 -83.69 -23.22
CA GLN A 243 -48.44 -83.75 -22.25
C GLN A 243 -49.82 -83.62 -22.90
N LEU A 244 -49.93 -82.84 -23.97
CA LEU A 244 -51.17 -82.66 -24.71
C LEU A 244 -51.50 -83.91 -25.53
N GLU A 245 -50.49 -84.52 -26.18
CA GLU A 245 -50.60 -85.81 -26.84
C GLU A 245 -51.00 -86.92 -25.85
N ASP A 246 -50.36 -87.01 -24.68
CA ASP A 246 -50.73 -87.94 -23.61
C ASP A 246 -52.15 -87.74 -23.10
N LYS A 247 -52.61 -86.49 -22.98
CA LYS A 247 -53.99 -86.19 -22.57
C LYS A 247 -54.98 -86.59 -23.65
N LEU A 248 -54.66 -86.36 -24.92
CA LEU A 248 -55.50 -86.80 -26.04
C LEU A 248 -55.56 -88.33 -26.12
N GLN A 249 -54.44 -89.03 -25.91
CA GLN A 249 -54.40 -90.48 -25.85
C GLN A 249 -55.19 -91.02 -24.64
N ARG A 250 -55.01 -90.45 -23.45
CA ARG A 250 -55.81 -90.80 -22.26
C ARG A 250 -57.29 -90.52 -22.46
N ALA A 251 -57.67 -89.39 -23.06
CA ALA A 251 -59.06 -89.10 -23.39
C ALA A 251 -59.62 -90.10 -24.41
N LYS A 252 -58.83 -90.53 -25.40
CA LYS A 252 -59.19 -91.57 -26.36
C LYS A 252 -59.41 -92.93 -25.67
N GLN A 253 -58.56 -93.28 -24.69
CA GLN A 253 -58.67 -94.52 -23.89
C GLN A 253 -59.81 -94.46 -22.87
N GLN A 254 -60.10 -93.31 -22.27
CA GLN A 254 -61.18 -93.14 -21.29
C GLN A 254 -62.55 -92.92 -21.94
N ARG A 255 -62.63 -92.53 -23.22
CA ARG A 255 -63.90 -92.37 -23.94
C ARG A 255 -64.79 -93.63 -23.91
N PRO A 256 -64.30 -94.87 -24.08
CA PRO A 256 -65.12 -96.07 -23.89
C PRO A 256 -65.52 -96.30 -22.42
N ASP A 257 -64.67 -95.95 -21.45
CA ASP A 257 -64.98 -96.11 -20.02
C ASP A 257 -66.00 -95.06 -19.52
N TYR A 258 -65.94 -93.84 -20.05
CA TYR A 258 -66.91 -92.77 -19.78
C TYR A 258 -68.28 -93.05 -20.39
N LEU A 259 -68.30 -93.73 -21.56
CA LEU A 259 -69.55 -94.24 -22.14
C LEU A 259 -70.14 -95.40 -21.31
N LYS A 260 -69.32 -96.21 -20.65
CA LYS A 260 -69.76 -97.24 -19.69
C LYS A 260 -70.28 -96.65 -18.37
N GLN A 261 -69.79 -95.48 -17.95
CA GLN A 261 -70.21 -94.81 -16.71
C GLN A 261 -71.51 -93.97 -16.83
N ARG A 262 -72.09 -93.81 -18.03
CA ARG A 262 -73.35 -93.06 -18.24
C ARG A 262 -74.61 -93.78 -17.74
N GLY A 263 -74.44 -94.86 -16.97
CA GLY A 263 -75.52 -95.62 -16.33
C GLY A 263 -75.33 -95.75 -14.82
N SER A 264 -75.17 -94.65 -14.08
CA SER A 264 -75.39 -94.60 -12.62
C SER A 264 -75.34 -93.15 -12.11
N PRO A 265 -76.31 -92.66 -11.32
CA PRO A 265 -76.23 -91.35 -10.68
C PRO A 265 -75.75 -91.48 -9.24
N HIS A 266 -74.73 -90.72 -8.81
CA HIS A 266 -74.65 -89.94 -7.55
C HIS A 266 -73.21 -89.49 -7.21
N GLY A 267 -73.08 -88.21 -6.82
CA GLY A 267 -72.14 -87.77 -5.77
C GLY A 267 -70.91 -86.96 -6.19
N SER A 268 -70.88 -85.65 -5.87
CA SER A 268 -70.06 -85.10 -4.76
C SER A 268 -69.76 -83.59 -4.90
N MET A 269 -70.22 -82.82 -3.91
CA MET A 269 -69.68 -81.51 -3.52
C MET A 269 -68.32 -81.68 -2.82
N ARG A 270 -67.33 -80.81 -3.09
CA ARG A 270 -66.76 -79.89 -2.06
C ARG A 270 -65.51 -79.09 -2.49
N SER A 271 -65.45 -77.89 -1.92
CA SER A 271 -64.29 -77.22 -1.29
C SER A 271 -63.48 -76.19 -2.10
N SER A 272 -63.77 -74.90 -1.84
CA SER A 272 -62.77 -73.84 -1.92
C SER A 272 -63.03 -72.74 -0.87
N SER A 273 -62.65 -72.96 0.39
CA SER A 273 -62.62 -71.89 1.41
C SER A 273 -61.54 -72.15 2.46
N VAL A 274 -60.26 -72.05 2.08
CA VAL A 274 -59.13 -72.05 3.06
C VAL A 274 -58.04 -71.02 2.72
N LYS A 275 -58.03 -70.36 1.56
CA LYS A 275 -56.86 -69.56 1.12
C LYS A 275 -56.78 -68.11 1.64
N ASN A 276 -57.84 -67.54 2.23
CA ASN A 276 -57.84 -66.12 2.62
C ASN A 276 -57.35 -65.83 4.06
N GLY A 277 -57.40 -66.82 4.97
CA GLY A 277 -56.96 -66.63 6.37
C GLY A 277 -55.44 -66.55 6.54
N GLU A 278 -54.68 -67.35 5.78
CA GLU A 278 -53.22 -67.42 5.91
C GLU A 278 -52.48 -66.21 5.33
N PHE A 279 -53.08 -65.52 4.36
CA PHE A 279 -52.47 -64.33 3.77
C PHE A 279 -52.57 -63.14 4.71
N LEU A 280 -53.71 -62.98 5.39
CA LEU A 280 -53.93 -61.96 6.41
C LEU A 280 -53.07 -62.21 7.65
N SER A 281 -52.95 -63.46 8.11
CA SER A 281 -52.10 -63.81 9.25
C SER A 281 -50.61 -63.59 8.96
N ARG A 282 -50.13 -63.91 7.75
CA ARG A 282 -48.75 -63.63 7.33
C ARG A 282 -48.49 -62.12 7.17
N LYS A 283 -49.47 -61.33 6.75
CA LYS A 283 -49.34 -59.87 6.65
C LYS A 283 -49.30 -59.23 8.05
N LEU A 284 -50.18 -59.66 8.96
CA LEU A 284 -50.16 -59.28 10.37
C LEU A 284 -48.86 -59.69 11.07
N ALA A 285 -48.38 -60.93 10.90
CA ALA A 285 -47.14 -61.40 11.49
C ALA A 285 -45.89 -60.73 10.90
N ARG A 286 -45.95 -60.22 9.67
CA ARG A 286 -44.86 -59.46 9.03
C ARG A 286 -44.88 -58.00 9.50
N CYS A 287 -46.05 -57.38 9.60
CA CYS A 287 -46.23 -56.06 10.22
C CYS A 287 -45.86 -56.07 11.71
N TRP A 288 -46.18 -57.13 12.44
CA TRP A 288 -45.82 -57.32 13.85
C TRP A 288 -44.31 -57.54 14.04
N ARG A 289 -43.65 -58.32 13.16
CA ARG A 289 -42.19 -58.47 13.17
C ARG A 289 -41.45 -57.19 12.80
N ILE A 290 -41.98 -56.39 11.86
CA ILE A 290 -41.45 -55.06 11.52
C ILE A 290 -41.64 -54.11 12.71
N PHE A 291 -42.80 -54.16 13.38
CA PHE A 291 -43.09 -53.38 14.59
C PHE A 291 -42.18 -53.73 15.78
N ILE A 292 -41.83 -55.01 15.96
CA ILE A 292 -40.91 -55.47 17.00
C ILE A 292 -39.44 -55.09 16.67
N THR A 293 -39.02 -55.17 15.40
CA THR A 293 -37.65 -54.85 14.98
C THR A 293 -37.35 -53.36 14.89
N SER A 294 -38.36 -52.51 14.68
CA SER A 294 -38.21 -51.05 14.57
C SER A 294 -38.41 -50.28 15.90
N ARG A 295 -38.38 -50.94 17.08
CA ARG A 295 -38.69 -50.32 18.38
C ARG A 295 -37.74 -49.17 18.78
N LYS A 296 -37.96 -47.99 18.20
CA LYS A 296 -37.90 -46.71 18.89
C LYS A 296 -39.32 -46.18 18.94
N THR A 297 -39.92 -46.07 20.12
CA THR A 297 -41.23 -45.42 20.26
C THR A 297 -41.12 -43.97 19.75
N THR A 298 -42.25 -43.33 19.41
CA THR A 298 -42.21 -41.89 19.05
C THR A 298 -41.53 -41.08 20.16
N VAL A 299 -41.67 -41.53 21.41
CA VAL A 299 -40.98 -40.98 22.59
C VAL A 299 -39.47 -41.25 22.57
N VAL A 300 -39.00 -42.45 22.24
CA VAL A 300 -37.55 -42.72 22.11
C VAL A 300 -36.93 -41.92 20.97
N LEU A 301 -37.66 -41.70 19.86
CA LEU A 301 -37.20 -40.82 18.79
C LEU A 301 -37.19 -39.34 19.20
N ALA A 302 -38.21 -38.91 19.97
CA ALA A 302 -38.26 -37.56 20.53
C ALA A 302 -37.14 -37.32 21.55
N ARG A 303 -36.88 -38.27 22.47
CA ARG A 303 -35.74 -38.21 23.41
C ARG A 303 -34.40 -38.20 22.70
N ALA A 304 -34.25 -39.00 21.63
CA ALA A 304 -33.03 -39.03 20.84
C ALA A 304 -32.81 -37.75 20.02
N PHE A 305 -33.87 -36.98 19.75
CA PHE A 305 -33.77 -35.65 19.15
C PHE A 305 -33.49 -34.58 20.22
N ASP A 306 -34.19 -34.64 21.35
CA ASP A 306 -33.98 -33.76 22.50
C ASP A 306 -32.54 -33.86 23.07
N SER A 307 -31.98 -35.07 23.10
CA SER A 307 -30.58 -35.31 23.47
C SER A 307 -29.53 -34.71 22.52
N LEU A 308 -29.93 -34.24 21.33
CA LEU A 308 -29.03 -33.52 20.43
C LEU A 308 -28.78 -32.08 20.90
N GLY A 309 -29.56 -31.58 21.86
CA GLY A 309 -29.40 -30.23 22.41
C GLY A 309 -29.75 -29.10 21.45
N ILE A 310 -30.44 -29.39 20.34
CA ILE A 310 -30.86 -28.39 19.35
C ILE A 310 -32.23 -27.83 19.77
N ASN A 311 -32.22 -26.73 20.53
CA ASN A 311 -33.43 -26.04 20.97
C ASN A 311 -33.31 -24.53 20.73
N ARG A 312 -34.42 -23.80 20.86
CA ARG A 312 -34.48 -22.36 20.62
C ARG A 312 -33.46 -21.56 21.45
N GLN A 313 -33.16 -21.98 22.68
CA GLN A 313 -32.28 -21.25 23.59
C GLN A 313 -30.80 -21.52 23.27
N THR A 314 -30.44 -22.77 22.97
CA THR A 314 -29.07 -23.16 22.63
C THR A 314 -28.65 -22.62 21.27
N VAL A 315 -29.56 -22.56 20.32
CA VAL A 315 -29.28 -22.10 18.95
C VAL A 315 -29.06 -20.58 18.86
N VAL A 316 -29.65 -19.80 19.77
CA VAL A 316 -29.44 -18.34 19.84
C VAL A 316 -28.13 -17.98 20.53
N SER A 317 -27.64 -18.81 21.46
CA SER A 317 -26.37 -18.60 22.16
C SER A 317 -25.16 -19.25 21.48
N MET A 318 -25.38 -20.28 20.65
CA MET A 318 -24.31 -20.99 19.94
C MET A 318 -23.80 -20.18 18.73
N PRO A 319 -22.48 -20.10 18.48
CA PRO A 319 -21.90 -19.52 17.26
C PRO A 319 -22.42 -20.17 15.97
N PHE A 320 -22.47 -19.41 14.86
CA PHE A 320 -23.03 -19.88 13.59
C PHE A 320 -22.33 -21.13 13.05
N GLU A 321 -21.00 -21.18 13.14
CA GLU A 321 -20.22 -22.27 12.57
C GLU A 321 -20.31 -23.56 13.39
N GLU A 322 -20.41 -23.46 14.71
CA GLU A 322 -20.68 -24.62 15.58
C GLU A 322 -22.06 -25.21 15.24
N LEU A 323 -23.07 -24.36 15.06
CA LEU A 323 -24.41 -24.79 14.68
C LEU A 323 -24.45 -25.44 13.29
N ALA A 324 -23.72 -24.88 12.32
CA ALA A 324 -23.64 -25.42 10.97
C ALA A 324 -23.00 -26.82 10.95
N ILE A 325 -21.88 -27.01 11.67
CA ILE A 325 -21.22 -28.32 11.83
C ILE A 325 -22.16 -29.31 12.52
N CYS A 326 -22.89 -28.88 13.55
CA CYS A 326 -23.87 -29.72 14.25
C CYS A 326 -24.99 -30.20 13.30
N ILE A 327 -25.56 -29.30 12.49
CA ILE A 327 -26.66 -29.62 11.57
C ILE A 327 -26.20 -30.48 10.38
N GLU A 328 -24.94 -30.37 9.96
CA GLU A 328 -24.35 -31.21 8.90
C GLU A 328 -24.01 -32.63 9.38
N SER A 329 -23.93 -32.84 10.69
CA SER A 329 -23.61 -34.15 11.27
C SER A 329 -24.56 -35.25 10.79
N PRO A 330 -24.03 -36.40 10.33
CA PRO A 330 -24.87 -37.50 9.83
C PRO A 330 -25.78 -38.07 10.92
N THR A 331 -25.39 -37.98 12.20
CA THR A 331 -26.21 -38.44 13.33
C THR A 331 -27.44 -37.55 13.48
N VAL A 332 -27.29 -36.23 13.48
CA VAL A 332 -28.37 -35.23 13.57
C VAL A 332 -29.34 -35.36 12.39
N LEU A 333 -28.82 -35.51 11.17
CA LEU A 333 -29.67 -35.67 9.98
C LEU A 333 -30.49 -36.98 10.04
N GLN A 334 -29.90 -38.07 10.53
CA GLN A 334 -30.58 -39.37 10.62
C GLN A 334 -31.61 -39.43 11.75
N THR A 335 -31.30 -38.88 12.93
CA THR A 335 -32.22 -38.83 14.08
C THR A 335 -33.42 -37.93 13.79
N THR A 336 -33.17 -36.72 13.26
CA THR A 336 -34.22 -35.78 12.84
C THR A 336 -35.12 -36.40 11.77
N LYS A 337 -34.53 -37.05 10.76
CA LYS A 337 -35.29 -37.75 9.71
C LYS A 337 -36.17 -38.85 10.29
N ALA A 338 -35.63 -39.69 11.17
CA ALA A 338 -36.40 -40.79 11.77
C ALA A 338 -37.61 -40.28 12.57
N LEU A 339 -37.48 -39.15 13.28
CA LEU A 339 -38.58 -38.51 14.00
C LEU A 339 -39.61 -37.92 13.04
N LEU A 340 -39.18 -37.15 12.02
CA LEU A 340 -40.08 -36.53 11.04
C LEU A 340 -40.84 -37.56 10.18
N ASP A 341 -40.18 -38.64 9.71
CA ASP A 341 -40.83 -39.74 8.98
C ASP A 341 -41.91 -40.41 9.85
N ARG A 342 -41.68 -40.49 11.17
CA ARG A 342 -42.65 -41.02 12.14
C ARG A 342 -43.82 -40.08 12.37
N LEU A 343 -43.57 -38.77 12.44
CA LEU A 343 -44.62 -37.73 12.53
C LEU A 343 -45.46 -37.67 11.26
N GLU A 344 -44.85 -37.79 10.08
CA GLU A 344 -45.55 -37.90 8.78
C GLU A 344 -46.50 -39.10 8.77
N SER A 345 -46.00 -40.27 9.18
CA SER A 345 -46.83 -41.48 9.28
C SER A 345 -48.01 -41.31 10.23
N ARG A 346 -47.80 -40.63 11.37
CA ARG A 346 -48.86 -40.35 12.37
C ARG A 346 -49.87 -39.32 11.88
N PHE A 347 -49.43 -38.32 11.12
CA PHE A 347 -50.28 -37.30 10.52
C PHE A 347 -51.16 -37.87 9.40
N VAL A 348 -50.60 -38.70 8.52
CA VAL A 348 -51.38 -39.39 7.47
C VAL A 348 -52.44 -40.31 8.09
N LEU A 349 -52.10 -41.00 9.18
CA LEU A 349 -53.06 -41.83 9.92
C LEU A 349 -54.14 -40.99 10.61
N SER A 350 -53.81 -39.83 11.19
CA SER A 350 -54.79 -38.96 11.85
C SER A 350 -55.74 -38.26 10.86
N GLN A 351 -55.31 -38.07 9.61
CA GLN A 351 -56.11 -37.47 8.53
C GLN A 351 -57.11 -38.46 7.91
N SER A 352 -56.82 -39.78 7.93
CA SER A 352 -57.73 -40.81 7.41
C SER A 352 -59.09 -40.91 8.13
N SER A 353 -59.23 -40.22 9.28
CA SER A 353 -60.46 -40.14 10.07
C SER A 353 -61.14 -38.76 10.00
N SER A 354 -60.65 -37.81 9.20
CA SER A 354 -61.23 -36.48 8.98
C SER A 354 -61.56 -36.27 7.49
N SER A 355 -62.65 -35.58 7.17
CA SER A 355 -63.15 -35.43 5.79
C SER A 355 -62.34 -34.45 4.91
N SER A 356 -61.44 -33.65 5.47
CA SER A 356 -60.59 -32.71 4.73
C SER A 356 -59.32 -33.40 4.20
N LYS A 357 -59.04 -33.24 2.90
CA LYS A 357 -57.77 -33.67 2.30
C LYS A 357 -56.63 -32.74 2.78
N PRO A 358 -55.41 -33.25 3.02
CA PRO A 358 -54.28 -32.41 3.40
C PRO A 358 -53.89 -31.45 2.27
N GLU A 359 -53.36 -30.26 2.61
CA GLU A 359 -52.85 -29.30 1.62
C GLU A 359 -51.80 -29.96 0.72
N ASN A 360 -51.90 -29.74 -0.59
CA ASN A 360 -51.05 -30.33 -1.61
C ASN A 360 -49.75 -29.51 -1.76
N ILE A 361 -48.70 -29.96 -1.07
CA ILE A 361 -47.37 -29.33 -1.04
C ILE A 361 -46.44 -29.90 -2.14
N ASP A 362 -46.90 -30.88 -2.93
CA ASP A 362 -46.02 -31.59 -3.88
C ASP A 362 -45.39 -30.66 -4.93
N HIS A 363 -46.08 -29.56 -5.26
CA HIS A 363 -45.55 -28.53 -6.16
C HIS A 363 -44.35 -27.77 -5.55
N LEU A 364 -44.41 -27.43 -4.26
CA LEU A 364 -43.32 -26.78 -3.52
C LEU A 364 -42.12 -27.72 -3.33
N LEU A 365 -42.38 -29.00 -3.02
CA LEU A 365 -41.32 -30.00 -2.85
C LEU A 365 -40.60 -30.33 -4.18
N LYS A 366 -41.29 -30.26 -5.32
CA LYS A 366 -40.69 -30.40 -6.65
C LYS A 366 -39.73 -29.26 -7.00
N HIS A 367 -40.02 -28.02 -6.57
CA HIS A 367 -39.12 -26.88 -6.78
C HIS A 367 -37.81 -26.98 -5.97
N LEU A 368 -37.82 -27.72 -4.86
CA LEU A 368 -36.63 -27.94 -4.01
C LEU A 368 -35.92 -29.26 -4.30
N GLY A 369 -36.59 -30.20 -4.97
CA GLY A 369 -36.03 -31.49 -5.36
C GLY A 369 -35.06 -31.32 -6.52
N SER A 370 -33.77 -31.59 -6.29
CA SER A 370 -32.82 -31.73 -7.40
C SER A 370 -33.31 -32.85 -8.33
N PRO A 371 -33.40 -32.66 -9.66
CA PRO A 371 -33.66 -33.78 -10.55
C PRO A 371 -32.55 -34.79 -10.33
N LYS A 372 -32.92 -36.04 -9.98
CA LYS A 372 -31.96 -37.12 -9.76
C LYS A 372 -30.97 -37.09 -10.91
N ARG A 373 -29.69 -36.83 -10.60
CA ARG A 373 -28.59 -37.08 -11.54
C ARG A 373 -28.92 -38.39 -12.23
N ARG A 374 -29.09 -38.40 -13.56
CA ARG A 374 -28.95 -39.64 -14.33
C ARG A 374 -27.51 -40.07 -14.10
N ILE A 375 -27.32 -40.81 -13.02
CA ILE A 375 -26.11 -41.57 -12.77
C ILE A 375 -26.14 -42.61 -13.88
N HIS A 376 -25.37 -42.38 -14.94
CA HIS A 376 -24.91 -43.49 -15.76
C HIS A 376 -24.24 -44.49 -14.80
N PRO A 377 -24.62 -45.78 -14.84
CA PRO A 377 -24.15 -46.75 -13.86
C PRO A 377 -22.66 -47.03 -14.10
N SER A 378 -21.80 -46.33 -13.36
CA SER A 378 -20.38 -46.65 -13.20
C SER A 378 -20.24 -47.52 -11.95
N ASN A 379 -19.87 -48.78 -12.16
CA ASN A 379 -19.74 -49.81 -11.14
C ASN A 379 -18.37 -49.75 -10.44
N ALA A 380 -18.38 -49.48 -9.15
CA ALA A 380 -17.60 -50.22 -8.16
C ALA A 380 -18.60 -50.59 -7.06
N GLY A 381 -18.92 -51.86 -6.80
CA GLY A 381 -17.99 -52.95 -6.52
C GLY A 381 -18.16 -53.31 -5.05
N ARG A 382 -19.27 -53.97 -4.71
CA ARG A 382 -19.47 -54.62 -3.40
C ARG A 382 -19.60 -56.12 -3.64
N ASN A 383 -18.67 -56.87 -3.07
CA ASN A 383 -18.85 -58.30 -2.87
C ASN A 383 -19.78 -58.55 -1.67
N LYS A 384 -20.51 -59.67 -1.78
CA LYS A 384 -21.26 -60.45 -0.78
C LYS A 384 -22.77 -60.17 -0.57
N SER A 385 -23.52 -60.95 -1.36
CA SER A 385 -24.61 -61.89 -1.00
C SER A 385 -25.94 -61.38 -0.41
N ALA A 386 -26.96 -61.35 -1.30
CA ALA A 386 -28.29 -62.02 -1.27
C ALA A 386 -29.11 -62.13 0.05
N PRO A 387 -30.48 -62.13 0.03
CA PRO A 387 -31.31 -62.70 -1.03
C PRO A 387 -32.52 -61.87 -1.54
N LYS A 388 -32.94 -62.26 -2.74
CA LYS A 388 -34.13 -61.81 -3.47
C LYS A 388 -35.42 -62.08 -2.67
N ARG A 389 -36.30 -61.08 -2.60
CA ARG A 389 -37.74 -61.29 -2.36
C ARG A 389 -38.57 -60.41 -3.30
N ALA A 390 -39.39 -61.12 -4.08
CA ALA A 390 -40.70 -60.75 -4.63
C ALA A 390 -40.87 -59.37 -5.28
N VAL A 391 -41.10 -59.44 -6.59
CA VAL A 391 -41.79 -58.46 -7.43
C VAL A 391 -42.97 -57.83 -6.66
N GLY A 392 -42.84 -56.54 -6.39
CA GLY A 392 -43.93 -55.66 -5.98
C GLY A 392 -43.68 -54.31 -6.65
N ASN A 393 -44.66 -53.83 -7.41
CA ASN A 393 -44.68 -52.49 -7.97
C ASN A 393 -44.28 -51.48 -6.89
N HIS A 394 -43.12 -50.84 -7.05
CA HIS A 394 -42.75 -49.69 -6.24
C HIS A 394 -42.82 -48.44 -7.11
N ASP A 395 -43.81 -47.63 -6.77
CA ASP A 395 -44.06 -46.30 -7.31
C ASP A 395 -42.79 -45.47 -7.38
N SER A 396 -42.60 -44.81 -8.52
CA SER A 396 -41.58 -43.83 -8.76
C SER A 396 -41.63 -42.69 -7.71
N GLY A 397 -40.66 -42.67 -6.80
CA GLY A 397 -40.11 -41.46 -6.17
C GLY A 397 -41.08 -40.50 -5.47
N LYS A 398 -41.76 -40.94 -4.41
CA LYS A 398 -42.49 -40.04 -3.51
C LYS A 398 -41.50 -39.25 -2.63
N LEU A 399 -41.54 -37.92 -2.69
CA LEU A 399 -40.78 -37.01 -1.80
C LEU A 399 -41.42 -37.06 -0.40
N SER A 400 -40.63 -37.05 0.68
CA SER A 400 -41.17 -36.97 2.05
C SER A 400 -41.81 -35.61 2.28
N ARG A 401 -42.97 -35.56 2.98
CA ARG A 401 -43.69 -34.30 3.25
C ARG A 401 -42.86 -33.36 4.13
N TYR A 402 -42.15 -33.93 5.11
CA TYR A 402 -41.23 -33.19 5.98
C TYR A 402 -39.78 -33.51 5.57
N SER A 403 -39.03 -32.51 5.11
CA SER A 403 -37.62 -32.66 4.75
C SER A 403 -36.73 -32.29 5.93
N GLN A 404 -35.85 -33.19 6.35
CA GLN A 404 -35.00 -32.98 7.53
C GLN A 404 -34.04 -31.79 7.38
N ARG A 405 -33.54 -31.53 6.16
CA ARG A 405 -32.63 -30.39 5.92
C ARG A 405 -33.38 -29.06 6.02
N ILE A 406 -34.59 -28.99 5.47
CA ILE A 406 -35.40 -27.77 5.50
C ILE A 406 -35.86 -27.46 6.93
N ALA A 407 -36.22 -28.49 7.70
CA ALA A 407 -36.59 -28.35 9.11
C ALA A 407 -35.43 -27.83 9.96
N LEU A 408 -34.21 -28.36 9.80
CA LEU A 408 -33.03 -27.88 10.52
C LEU A 408 -32.59 -26.47 10.09
N CYS A 409 -32.81 -26.08 8.82
CA CYS A 409 -32.57 -24.71 8.39
C CYS A 409 -33.43 -23.67 9.14
N ALA A 410 -34.61 -24.05 9.66
CA ALA A 410 -35.43 -23.14 10.45
C ALA A 410 -34.73 -22.72 11.76
N TYR A 411 -33.96 -23.63 12.37
CA TYR A 411 -33.11 -23.33 13.53
C TYR A 411 -31.97 -22.38 13.15
N MET A 412 -31.32 -22.58 11.99
CA MET A 412 -30.28 -21.66 11.51
C MET A 412 -30.81 -20.23 11.25
N ILE A 413 -31.99 -20.12 10.63
CA ILE A 413 -32.64 -18.84 10.35
C ILE A 413 -33.02 -18.12 11.66
N LEU A 414 -33.44 -18.88 12.68
CA LEU A 414 -33.80 -18.34 13.99
C LEU A 414 -32.59 -17.89 14.80
N GLY A 415 -31.50 -18.66 14.82
CA GLY A 415 -30.29 -18.33 15.59
C GLY A 415 -29.45 -17.23 14.95
N HIS A 416 -29.28 -17.27 13.63
CA HIS A 416 -28.34 -16.42 12.90
C HIS A 416 -28.95 -15.83 11.62
N PRO A 417 -30.01 -15.00 11.72
CA PRO A 417 -30.70 -14.47 10.54
C PRO A 417 -29.77 -13.61 9.66
N LYS A 418 -28.83 -12.87 10.27
CA LYS A 418 -27.87 -12.00 9.56
C LYS A 418 -26.82 -12.78 8.76
N SER A 419 -26.51 -14.02 9.17
CA SER A 419 -25.51 -14.87 8.51
C SER A 419 -26.12 -15.71 7.38
N VAL A 420 -27.41 -16.04 7.48
CA VAL A 420 -28.13 -16.89 6.50
C VAL A 420 -28.78 -16.06 5.38
N LEU A 421 -29.23 -14.84 5.68
CA LEU A 421 -29.97 -13.98 4.74
C LEU A 421 -29.07 -12.88 4.19
N SER A 422 -28.98 -12.75 2.88
CA SER A 422 -28.13 -11.76 2.19
C SER A 422 -28.71 -10.32 2.18
N GLY A 423 -29.82 -10.06 2.87
CA GLY A 423 -30.48 -8.74 2.96
C GLY A 423 -31.74 -8.76 3.84
N GLN A 424 -32.28 -7.58 4.18
CA GLN A 424 -33.44 -7.42 5.06
C GLN A 424 -34.67 -6.87 4.32
N GLY A 425 -35.29 -7.71 3.47
CA GLY A 425 -36.54 -7.39 2.76
C GLY A 425 -37.80 -7.95 3.44
N GLU A 426 -38.97 -7.63 2.91
CA GLU A 426 -40.27 -8.10 3.45
C GLU A 426 -40.42 -9.63 3.41
N ARG A 427 -39.93 -10.28 2.35
CA ARG A 427 -39.97 -11.75 2.22
C ARG A 427 -39.04 -12.43 3.22
N GLU A 428 -37.88 -11.83 3.47
CA GLU A 428 -36.90 -12.29 4.45
C GLU A 428 -37.42 -12.12 5.89
N LYS A 429 -38.15 -11.03 6.19
CA LYS A 429 -38.86 -10.86 7.48
C LYS A 429 -39.95 -11.91 7.69
N LEU A 430 -40.80 -12.16 6.69
CA LEU A 430 -41.85 -13.18 6.75
C LEU A 430 -41.27 -14.61 6.87
N LEU A 431 -40.11 -14.88 6.27
CA LEU A 431 -39.40 -16.15 6.42
C LEU A 431 -38.89 -16.34 7.86
N VAL A 432 -38.30 -15.31 8.47
CA VAL A 432 -37.85 -15.38 9.88
C VAL A 432 -39.04 -15.59 10.81
N GLU A 433 -40.14 -14.85 10.61
CA GLU A 433 -41.35 -15.00 11.41
C GLU A 433 -41.95 -16.41 11.30
N SER A 434 -42.11 -16.94 10.08
CA SER A 434 -42.62 -18.29 9.86
C SER A 434 -41.68 -19.39 10.38
N ALA A 435 -40.35 -19.21 10.28
CA ALA A 435 -39.37 -20.13 10.88
C ALA A 435 -39.47 -20.13 12.42
N THR A 436 -39.65 -18.96 13.04
CA THR A 436 -39.79 -18.88 14.51
C THR A 436 -41.06 -19.56 15.01
N ASN A 437 -42.17 -19.42 14.28
CA ASN A 437 -43.42 -20.09 14.61
C ASN A 437 -43.29 -21.60 14.41
N PHE A 438 -42.61 -22.05 13.34
CA PHE A 438 -42.38 -23.47 13.09
C PHE A 438 -41.58 -24.13 14.21
N VAL A 439 -40.46 -23.53 14.62
CA VAL A 439 -39.60 -24.07 15.69
C VAL A 439 -40.37 -24.15 17.01
N LYS A 440 -41.17 -23.14 17.35
CA LYS A 440 -42.02 -23.15 18.57
C LYS A 440 -42.99 -24.32 18.57
N GLU A 441 -43.75 -24.50 17.48
CA GLU A 441 -44.75 -25.58 17.40
C GLU A 441 -44.11 -26.97 17.35
N PHE A 442 -42.94 -27.10 16.72
CA PHE A 442 -42.19 -28.35 16.67
C PHE A 442 -41.64 -28.74 18.06
N GLU A 443 -41.07 -27.79 18.80
CA GLU A 443 -40.61 -28.03 20.18
C GLU A 443 -41.78 -28.35 21.13
N LEU A 444 -42.91 -27.64 20.99
CA LEU A 444 -44.14 -27.94 21.74
C LEU A 444 -44.67 -29.34 21.44
N LEU A 445 -44.59 -29.78 20.17
CA LEU A 445 -44.96 -31.13 19.78
C LEU A 445 -44.01 -32.18 20.39
N VAL A 446 -42.70 -31.92 20.39
CA VAL A 446 -41.69 -32.79 21.03
C VAL A 446 -41.93 -32.88 22.53
N LYS A 447 -42.17 -31.75 23.21
CA LYS A 447 -42.53 -31.72 24.65
C LYS A 447 -43.81 -32.49 24.95
N THR A 448 -44.87 -32.29 24.15
CA THR A 448 -46.12 -33.06 24.29
C THR A 448 -45.92 -34.57 24.14
N ILE A 449 -44.94 -35.00 23.32
CA ILE A 449 -44.58 -36.42 23.18
C ILE A 449 -43.80 -36.94 24.41
N LEU A 450 -42.96 -36.09 25.02
CA LEU A 450 -42.14 -36.43 26.19
C LEU A 450 -42.97 -36.44 27.48
N ASP A 451 -43.85 -35.45 27.68
CA ASP A 451 -44.73 -35.27 28.85
C ASP A 451 -45.80 -36.37 28.95
N ALA A 452 -46.21 -36.95 27.82
CA ALA A 452 -47.16 -38.07 27.79
C ALA A 452 -46.65 -39.37 28.45
N LEU A 453 -45.45 -39.36 29.06
CA LEU A 453 -44.85 -40.49 29.75
C LEU A 453 -44.79 -40.34 31.28
N ASP A 454 -45.04 -39.14 31.84
CA ASP A 454 -45.15 -38.97 33.30
C ASP A 454 -46.46 -39.56 33.87
N GLY A 455 -47.34 -40.08 33.00
CA GLY A 455 -48.49 -40.90 33.37
C GLY A 455 -48.64 -42.16 32.52
N ALA A 456 -47.78 -43.17 32.70
CA ALA A 456 -48.14 -44.61 32.63
C ALA A 456 -46.92 -45.56 32.69
N CYS A 457 -46.73 -46.20 33.85
CA CYS A 457 -46.05 -47.48 34.01
C CYS A 457 -46.82 -48.60 33.30
N ILE A 458 -46.32 -49.16 32.20
CA ILE A 458 -46.79 -50.45 31.69
C ILE A 458 -45.57 -51.28 31.26
N LEU A 459 -45.28 -52.31 32.08
CA LEU A 459 -44.54 -53.57 31.83
C LEU A 459 -43.48 -53.88 32.91
N SER A 460 -43.93 -54.30 34.10
CA SER A 460 -43.25 -55.33 34.90
C SER A 460 -44.18 -56.53 35.01
N GLN A 461 -43.63 -57.71 34.74
CA GLN A 461 -44.33 -58.94 34.37
C GLN A 461 -44.40 -59.89 35.57
N SER A 462 -45.58 -60.52 35.76
CA SER A 462 -45.87 -61.81 36.42
C SER A 462 -45.32 -62.11 37.82
N VAL A 463 -46.19 -62.54 38.74
CA VAL A 463 -46.23 -63.92 39.30
C VAL A 463 -47.34 -64.03 40.39
N LEU A 464 -48.22 -65.01 40.17
CA LEU A 464 -49.02 -65.84 41.08
C LEU A 464 -49.97 -65.24 42.16
N ASP A 465 -51.25 -65.54 41.92
CA ASP A 465 -52.19 -66.27 42.79
C ASP A 465 -53.09 -65.59 43.84
N VAL A 466 -54.40 -65.76 43.53
CA VAL A 466 -55.51 -66.24 44.38
C VAL A 466 -56.41 -65.22 45.09
N ALA A 467 -57.70 -65.35 44.72
CA ALA A 467 -58.95 -65.10 45.46
C ALA A 467 -59.54 -63.68 45.57
N SER A 468 -60.64 -63.50 44.80
CA SER A 468 -61.96 -62.98 45.26
C SER A 468 -62.14 -61.47 45.55
N PRO A 469 -63.38 -60.95 45.56
CA PRO A 469 -63.79 -59.92 44.59
C PRO A 469 -64.40 -58.65 45.23
N GLY A 470 -64.54 -57.59 44.43
CA GLY A 470 -65.62 -56.61 44.63
C GLY A 470 -65.27 -55.13 44.48
N CYS A 471 -66.23 -54.41 43.93
CA CYS A 471 -66.44 -52.96 43.93
C CYS A 471 -65.73 -52.08 42.89
N SER A 472 -66.52 -51.83 41.84
CA SER A 472 -66.71 -50.59 41.07
C SER A 472 -66.11 -49.29 41.64
N SER A 473 -65.46 -48.51 40.77
CA SER A 473 -66.05 -47.24 40.30
C SER A 473 -65.34 -46.76 39.04
N TYR A 474 -66.13 -46.10 38.20
CA TYR A 474 -65.80 -45.59 36.89
C TYR A 474 -65.11 -44.24 37.06
N GLU A 475 -63.86 -44.05 36.61
CA GLU A 475 -63.37 -42.72 36.17
C GLU A 475 -61.99 -42.66 35.49
N GLU A 476 -61.33 -43.77 35.16
CA GLU A 476 -59.94 -43.70 34.66
C GLU A 476 -59.78 -43.61 33.12
N SER A 477 -60.88 -43.52 32.37
CA SER A 477 -60.85 -43.53 30.89
C SER A 477 -60.87 -42.14 30.23
N SER A 478 -61.02 -41.05 30.98
CA SER A 478 -61.18 -39.69 30.42
C SER A 478 -59.84 -38.98 30.16
N SER A 479 -58.81 -39.22 30.98
CA SER A 479 -57.49 -38.55 30.88
C SER A 479 -56.69 -38.98 29.65
N ILE A 480 -56.63 -40.29 29.36
CA ILE A 480 -55.93 -40.86 28.20
C ILE A 480 -56.53 -40.36 26.86
N VAL A 481 -57.85 -40.12 26.83
CA VAL A 481 -58.55 -39.58 25.66
C VAL A 481 -58.27 -38.09 25.48
N ALA A 482 -58.12 -37.33 26.57
CA ALA A 482 -57.78 -35.90 26.55
C ALA A 482 -56.34 -35.65 26.04
N ASP A 483 -55.35 -36.41 26.53
CA ASP A 483 -53.96 -36.30 26.08
C ASP A 483 -53.76 -36.72 24.62
N ARG A 484 -54.52 -37.74 24.19
CA ARG A 484 -54.51 -38.18 22.78
C ARG A 484 -55.17 -37.14 21.85
N LYS A 485 -56.19 -36.42 22.32
CA LYS A 485 -56.77 -35.27 21.59
C LYS A 485 -55.78 -34.11 21.51
N LYS A 486 -55.06 -33.81 22.61
CA LYS A 486 -54.01 -32.76 22.69
C LYS A 486 -52.85 -33.00 21.72
N PHE A 487 -52.34 -34.24 21.64
CA PHE A 487 -51.31 -34.59 20.64
C PHE A 487 -51.81 -34.46 19.20
N ARG A 488 -53.07 -34.85 18.92
CA ARG A 488 -53.65 -34.75 17.57
C ARG A 488 -53.86 -33.30 17.13
N THR A 489 -54.32 -32.42 18.03
CA THR A 489 -54.47 -30.99 17.74
C THR A 489 -53.10 -30.33 17.53
N GLN A 490 -52.11 -30.66 18.36
CA GLN A 490 -50.74 -30.15 18.21
C GLN A 490 -50.07 -30.60 16.90
N LEU A 491 -50.32 -31.84 16.47
CA LEU A 491 -49.80 -32.37 15.20
C LEU A 491 -50.41 -31.67 13.98
N VAL A 492 -51.68 -31.23 14.06
CA VAL A 492 -52.33 -30.44 13.00
C VAL A 492 -51.82 -29.00 12.99
N ALA A 493 -51.61 -28.39 14.16
CA ALA A 493 -50.99 -27.06 14.27
C ALA A 493 -49.58 -27.07 13.68
N PHE A 494 -48.77 -28.09 14.01
CA PHE A 494 -47.44 -28.31 13.43
C PHE A 494 -47.45 -28.39 11.89
N ASP A 495 -48.34 -29.17 11.28
CA ASP A 495 -48.41 -29.28 9.81
C ASP A 495 -48.78 -27.94 9.17
N LYS A 496 -49.72 -27.18 9.76
CA LYS A 496 -50.12 -25.86 9.24
C LYS A 496 -48.95 -24.87 9.24
N VAL A 497 -48.16 -24.83 10.33
CA VAL A 497 -47.00 -23.93 10.42
C VAL A 497 -45.85 -24.41 9.54
N TRP A 498 -45.67 -25.73 9.35
CA TRP A 498 -44.74 -26.28 8.37
C TRP A 498 -45.07 -25.82 6.94
N CYS A 499 -46.34 -25.89 6.53
CA CYS A 499 -46.78 -25.45 5.20
C CYS A 499 -46.46 -23.97 4.97
N ALA A 500 -46.76 -23.13 5.96
CA ALA A 500 -46.48 -21.69 5.91
C ALA A 500 -44.97 -21.41 5.82
N TYR A 501 -44.14 -22.06 6.64
CA TYR A 501 -42.69 -21.93 6.58
C TYR A 501 -42.12 -22.40 5.23
N LEU A 502 -42.56 -23.56 4.75
CA LEU A 502 -42.09 -24.13 3.49
C LEU A 502 -42.42 -23.24 2.29
N TYR A 503 -43.59 -22.61 2.27
CA TYR A 503 -43.96 -21.64 1.24
C TYR A 503 -42.98 -20.46 1.19
N HIS A 504 -42.72 -19.81 2.33
CA HIS A 504 -41.78 -18.68 2.41
C HIS A 504 -40.34 -19.11 2.09
N PHE A 505 -39.95 -20.32 2.52
CA PHE A 505 -38.64 -20.88 2.23
C PHE A 505 -38.42 -21.12 0.73
N VAL A 506 -39.42 -21.67 0.03
CA VAL A 506 -39.38 -21.88 -1.43
C VAL A 506 -39.35 -20.55 -2.17
N ALA A 507 -40.16 -19.57 -1.75
CA ALA A 507 -40.18 -18.24 -2.36
C ALA A 507 -38.82 -17.52 -2.23
N TRP A 508 -38.16 -17.66 -1.08
CA TRP A 508 -36.78 -17.18 -0.89
C TRP A 508 -35.78 -17.93 -1.77
N LYS A 509 -35.80 -19.26 -1.79
CA LYS A 509 -34.89 -20.06 -2.64
C LYS A 509 -35.09 -19.85 -4.14
N ALA A 510 -36.31 -19.54 -4.58
CA ALA A 510 -36.57 -19.20 -5.98
C ALA A 510 -35.93 -17.86 -6.38
N LYS A 511 -35.88 -16.88 -5.47
CA LYS A 511 -35.18 -15.59 -5.67
C LYS A 511 -33.68 -15.80 -5.77
N ASP A 512 -33.09 -16.58 -4.85
CA ASP A 512 -31.66 -16.95 -4.87
C ASP A 512 -31.27 -17.74 -6.13
N ALA A 513 -32.12 -18.67 -6.55
CA ALA A 513 -31.87 -19.44 -7.77
C ALA A 513 -31.89 -18.55 -9.02
N LYS A 514 -32.79 -17.55 -9.06
CA LYS A 514 -32.87 -16.59 -10.16
C LYS A 514 -31.65 -15.67 -10.22
N SER A 515 -31.19 -15.12 -9.09
CA SER A 515 -29.98 -14.28 -9.05
C SER A 515 -28.74 -15.08 -9.47
N LEU A 516 -28.57 -16.30 -8.96
CA LEU A 516 -27.48 -17.18 -9.37
C LEU A 516 -27.53 -17.50 -10.87
N GLN A 517 -28.74 -17.73 -11.41
CA GLN A 517 -28.91 -17.95 -12.84
C GLN A 517 -28.45 -16.74 -13.67
N GLU A 518 -28.83 -15.52 -13.28
CA GLU A 518 -28.41 -14.28 -13.96
C GLU A 518 -26.88 -14.10 -13.93
N ASP A 519 -26.23 -14.42 -12.81
CA ASP A 519 -24.77 -14.37 -12.68
C ASP A 519 -24.06 -15.42 -13.56
N LEU A 520 -24.60 -16.63 -13.64
CA LEU A 520 -24.06 -17.67 -14.54
C LEU A 520 -24.21 -17.27 -16.02
N ILE A 521 -25.33 -16.64 -16.39
CA ILE A 521 -25.53 -16.09 -17.75
C ILE A 521 -24.51 -14.99 -18.02
N ARG A 522 -24.29 -14.09 -17.06
CA ARG A 522 -23.29 -13.01 -17.18
C ARG A 522 -21.87 -13.57 -17.35
N ALA A 523 -21.52 -14.63 -16.62
CA ALA A 523 -20.25 -15.32 -16.76
C ALA A 523 -20.09 -15.94 -18.16
N ALA A 524 -21.14 -16.60 -18.67
CA ALA A 524 -21.14 -17.15 -20.03
C ALA A 524 -20.90 -16.05 -21.09
N CYS A 525 -21.56 -14.90 -20.95
CA CYS A 525 -21.38 -13.76 -21.87
C CYS A 525 -19.96 -13.17 -21.82
N ARG A 526 -19.34 -13.11 -20.64
CA ARG A 526 -17.93 -12.68 -20.50
C ARG A 526 -16.95 -13.64 -21.14
N LEU A 527 -17.16 -14.95 -20.98
CA LEU A 527 -16.34 -15.98 -21.64
C LEU A 527 -16.45 -15.86 -23.17
N GLU A 528 -17.65 -15.62 -23.68
CA GLU A 528 -17.89 -15.44 -25.12
C GLU A 528 -17.18 -14.18 -25.66
N LEU A 529 -17.30 -13.04 -24.98
CA LEU A 529 -16.60 -11.80 -25.39
C LEU A 529 -15.08 -11.97 -25.39
N SER A 530 -14.53 -12.57 -24.33
CA SER A 530 -13.09 -12.86 -24.22
C SER A 530 -12.62 -13.78 -25.35
N MET A 531 -13.40 -14.82 -25.67
CA MET A 531 -13.11 -15.73 -26.78
C MET A 531 -13.11 -14.98 -28.12
N ILE A 532 -14.13 -14.17 -28.40
CA ILE A 532 -14.26 -13.44 -29.68
C ILE A 532 -13.11 -12.42 -29.83
N GLN A 533 -12.73 -11.71 -28.77
CA GLN A 533 -11.59 -10.77 -28.77
C GLN A 533 -10.25 -11.48 -28.98
N THR A 534 -10.01 -12.59 -28.27
CA THR A 534 -8.73 -13.32 -28.30
C THR A 534 -8.55 -14.10 -29.60
N CYS A 535 -9.62 -14.70 -30.12
CA CYS A 535 -9.60 -15.52 -31.34
C CYS A 535 -9.84 -14.70 -32.61
N LYS A 536 -10.09 -13.38 -32.51
CA LYS A 536 -10.39 -12.45 -33.62
C LYS A 536 -11.46 -12.99 -34.59
N ILE A 537 -12.50 -13.62 -34.05
CA ILE A 537 -13.54 -14.26 -34.85
C ILE A 537 -14.25 -13.17 -35.68
N THR A 538 -14.28 -13.31 -37.00
CA THR A 538 -15.04 -12.49 -37.95
C THR A 538 -16.39 -13.12 -38.24
N ASN A 539 -17.39 -12.32 -38.62
CA ASN A 539 -18.74 -12.78 -38.96
C ASN A 539 -18.79 -13.81 -40.09
N GLU A 540 -17.76 -13.86 -40.94
CA GLU A 540 -17.67 -14.85 -42.01
C GLU A 540 -16.96 -16.12 -41.52
N ALA A 541 -17.70 -17.22 -41.59
CA ALA A 541 -17.28 -18.56 -41.26
C ALA A 541 -16.08 -19.02 -42.12
N GLN A 542 -14.87 -18.76 -41.67
CA GLN A 542 -13.67 -19.52 -42.07
C GLN A 542 -12.81 -19.80 -40.83
N SER A 543 -13.11 -20.92 -40.17
CA SER A 543 -12.43 -21.42 -38.96
C SER A 543 -11.09 -22.10 -39.20
N ASP A 544 -10.64 -22.18 -40.46
CA ASP A 544 -9.69 -23.23 -40.81
C ASP A 544 -8.22 -22.82 -40.64
N ASN A 545 -7.94 -21.51 -40.51
CA ASN A 545 -6.57 -20.97 -40.36
C ASN A 545 -6.26 -20.42 -38.95
N LEU A 546 -6.88 -20.93 -37.88
CA LEU A 546 -6.48 -20.60 -36.50
C LEU A 546 -5.37 -21.55 -35.99
N GLY A 547 -4.32 -20.99 -35.38
CA GLY A 547 -3.23 -21.74 -34.73
C GLY A 547 -3.74 -22.68 -33.62
N SER A 548 -2.97 -23.74 -33.32
CA SER A 548 -3.33 -24.79 -32.36
C SER A 548 -3.80 -24.25 -31.00
N ASP A 549 -3.16 -23.18 -30.53
CA ASP A 549 -3.40 -22.60 -29.22
C ASP A 549 -4.73 -21.84 -29.17
N LEU A 550 -5.11 -21.14 -30.24
CA LEU A 550 -6.41 -20.47 -30.34
C LEU A 550 -7.55 -21.48 -30.45
N LYS A 551 -7.34 -22.60 -31.17
CA LYS A 551 -8.29 -23.72 -31.21
C LYS A 551 -8.47 -24.39 -29.83
N ALA A 552 -7.40 -24.47 -29.03
CA ALA A 552 -7.49 -24.97 -27.66
C ALA A 552 -8.30 -24.05 -26.75
N ILE A 553 -8.14 -22.72 -26.88
CA ILE A 553 -8.94 -21.73 -26.15
C ILE A 553 -10.43 -21.83 -26.52
N GLN A 554 -10.73 -21.92 -27.82
CA GLN A 554 -12.11 -22.10 -28.30
C GLN A 554 -12.76 -23.37 -27.73
N LYS A 555 -12.00 -24.48 -27.70
CA LYS A 555 -12.48 -25.75 -27.15
C LYS A 555 -12.72 -25.66 -25.64
N GLN A 556 -11.81 -25.02 -24.88
CA GLN A 556 -11.98 -24.83 -23.44
C GLN A 556 -13.21 -23.98 -23.13
N VAL A 557 -13.40 -22.86 -23.85
CA VAL A 557 -14.57 -22.00 -23.67
C VAL A 557 -15.87 -22.73 -23.99
N ALA A 558 -15.89 -23.58 -25.02
CA ALA A 558 -17.05 -24.42 -25.34
C ALA A 558 -17.35 -25.46 -24.25
N GLU A 559 -16.33 -26.07 -23.65
CA GLU A 559 -16.47 -26.99 -22.51
C GLU A 559 -17.00 -26.26 -21.26
N ASP A 560 -16.47 -25.07 -20.96
CA ASP A 560 -16.89 -24.25 -19.83
C ASP A 560 -18.33 -23.74 -20.00
N GLN A 561 -18.71 -23.30 -21.20
CA GLN A 561 -20.09 -22.91 -21.51
C GLN A 561 -21.06 -24.09 -21.44
N LYS A 562 -20.62 -25.29 -21.81
CA LYS A 562 -21.44 -26.50 -21.64
C LYS A 562 -21.71 -26.77 -20.16
N LEU A 563 -20.70 -26.60 -19.30
CA LEU A 563 -20.89 -26.75 -17.85
C LEU A 563 -21.82 -25.66 -17.29
N LEU A 564 -21.68 -24.41 -17.73
CA LEU A 564 -22.61 -23.34 -17.35
C LEU A 564 -24.04 -23.62 -17.82
N ARG A 565 -24.21 -24.16 -19.04
CA ARG A 565 -25.51 -24.60 -19.57
C ARG A 565 -26.15 -25.68 -18.70
N GLU A 566 -25.38 -26.71 -18.31
CA GLU A 566 -25.86 -27.77 -17.42
C GLU A 566 -26.30 -27.20 -16.06
N ARG A 567 -25.56 -26.24 -15.50
CA ARG A 567 -25.92 -25.59 -14.23
C ARG A 567 -27.15 -24.71 -14.35
N ILE A 568 -27.29 -23.94 -15.44
CA ILE A 568 -28.48 -23.12 -15.70
C ILE A 568 -29.69 -24.00 -15.95
N GLN A 569 -29.54 -25.14 -16.64
CA GLN A 569 -30.61 -26.12 -16.82
C GLN A 569 -31.10 -26.69 -15.47
N HIS A 570 -30.18 -26.92 -14.52
CA HIS A 570 -30.53 -27.37 -13.18
C HIS A 570 -31.24 -26.30 -12.34
N LEU A 571 -30.96 -25.02 -12.55
CA LEU A 571 -31.53 -23.91 -11.76
C LEU A 571 -32.83 -23.34 -12.35
N GLY A 572 -32.87 -23.12 -13.65
CA GLY A 572 -33.94 -22.42 -14.36
C GLY A 572 -34.65 -23.23 -15.45
N GLY A 573 -34.29 -24.51 -15.61
CA GLY A 573 -34.84 -25.38 -16.66
C GLY A 573 -34.57 -24.85 -18.07
N GLU A 574 -35.43 -25.26 -19.02
CA GLU A 574 -35.29 -24.88 -20.43
C GLU A 574 -35.45 -23.37 -20.65
N ALA A 575 -36.35 -22.73 -19.88
CA ALA A 575 -36.54 -21.28 -19.90
C ALA A 575 -35.25 -20.54 -19.48
N GLY A 576 -34.43 -21.15 -18.62
CA GLY A 576 -33.15 -20.58 -18.23
C GLY A 576 -32.08 -20.68 -19.31
N ILE A 577 -32.05 -21.80 -20.04
CA ILE A 577 -31.18 -21.96 -21.21
C ILE A 577 -31.55 -20.95 -22.30
N GLY A 578 -32.85 -20.78 -22.58
CA GLY A 578 -33.32 -19.81 -23.58
C GLY A 578 -32.89 -18.36 -23.26
N ARG A 579 -32.93 -17.96 -21.98
CA ARG A 579 -32.38 -16.66 -21.54
C ARG A 579 -30.87 -16.54 -21.76
N MET A 580 -30.12 -17.62 -21.50
CA MET A 580 -28.67 -17.65 -21.74
C MET A 580 -28.34 -17.53 -23.24
N GLU A 581 -29.01 -18.31 -24.08
CA GLU A 581 -28.79 -18.29 -25.53
C GLU A 581 -29.17 -16.94 -26.15
N SER A 582 -30.26 -16.33 -25.67
CA SER A 582 -30.66 -14.98 -26.08
C SER A 582 -29.61 -13.94 -25.69
N ALA A 583 -29.10 -13.98 -24.45
CA ALA A 583 -28.06 -13.07 -23.97
C ALA A 583 -26.71 -13.25 -24.70
N LEU A 584 -26.31 -14.49 -25.01
CA LEU A 584 -25.12 -14.77 -25.80
C LEU A 584 -25.26 -14.26 -27.24
N SER A 585 -26.44 -14.43 -27.84
CA SER A 585 -26.74 -13.93 -29.19
C SER A 585 -26.74 -12.40 -29.23
N GLU A 586 -27.34 -11.77 -28.23
CA GLU A 586 -27.32 -10.31 -28.06
C GLU A 586 -25.87 -9.80 -27.89
N THR A 587 -25.06 -10.49 -27.09
CA THR A 587 -23.65 -10.15 -26.86
C THR A 587 -22.83 -10.25 -28.14
N ARG A 588 -23.01 -11.31 -28.94
CA ARG A 588 -22.40 -11.44 -30.28
C ARG A 588 -22.82 -10.29 -31.19
N SER A 589 -24.13 -10.02 -31.29
CA SER A 589 -24.66 -8.97 -32.16
C SER A 589 -24.12 -7.59 -31.80
N LYS A 590 -24.07 -7.22 -30.52
CA LYS A 590 -23.51 -5.94 -30.05
C LYS A 590 -22.01 -5.81 -30.33
N PHE A 591 -21.25 -6.90 -30.20
CA PHE A 591 -19.83 -6.89 -30.50
C PHE A 591 -19.57 -6.67 -32.00
N PHE A 592 -20.31 -7.35 -32.87
CA PHE A 592 -20.13 -7.23 -34.31
C PHE A 592 -20.67 -5.90 -34.85
N GLN A 593 -21.81 -5.41 -34.34
CA GLN A 593 -22.33 -4.09 -34.67
C GLN A 593 -21.32 -2.98 -34.30
N ALA A 594 -20.68 -3.08 -33.12
CA ALA A 594 -19.63 -2.15 -32.70
C ALA A 594 -18.30 -2.26 -33.48
N LYS A 595 -18.13 -3.32 -34.29
CA LYS A 595 -16.97 -3.51 -35.16
C LYS A 595 -17.20 -2.92 -36.55
N ASP A 596 -18.45 -2.94 -37.03
CA ASP A 596 -18.85 -2.36 -38.33
C ASP A 596 -18.94 -0.83 -38.26
N ASP A 597 -19.37 -0.28 -37.12
CA ASP A 597 -19.24 1.15 -36.82
C ASP A 597 -17.79 1.45 -36.41
N ARG A 598 -16.97 1.98 -37.34
CA ARG A 598 -15.51 2.21 -37.18
C ARG A 598 -15.13 3.32 -36.17
N SER A 599 -15.88 3.45 -35.09
CA SER A 599 -15.55 4.28 -33.93
C SER A 599 -16.22 3.69 -32.69
N SER A 600 -15.40 3.29 -31.70
CA SER A 600 -15.77 2.91 -30.31
C SER A 600 -15.98 1.41 -29.97
N ILE A 601 -14.96 0.57 -30.21
CA ILE A 601 -14.88 -0.78 -29.62
C ILE A 601 -14.73 -0.75 -28.07
N ALA A 602 -14.34 0.40 -27.48
CA ALA A 602 -14.14 0.56 -26.04
C ALA A 602 -15.43 0.86 -25.24
N ALA A 603 -16.50 1.36 -25.87
CA ALA A 603 -17.72 1.81 -25.18
C ALA A 603 -18.77 0.70 -24.97
N THR A 604 -18.78 -0.34 -25.79
CA THR A 604 -19.82 -1.39 -25.74
C THR A 604 -19.60 -2.44 -24.64
N ALA A 605 -18.38 -2.59 -24.11
CA ALA A 605 -18.12 -3.41 -22.93
C ALA A 605 -18.62 -2.77 -21.63
N ALA A 606 -18.75 -1.44 -21.59
CA ALA A 606 -19.28 -0.71 -20.43
C ALA A 606 -20.82 -0.68 -20.39
N ASN A 607 -21.49 -0.67 -21.56
CA ASN A 607 -22.94 -0.47 -21.65
C ASN A 607 -23.81 -1.73 -21.48
N ILE A 608 -23.23 -2.91 -21.24
CA ILE A 608 -23.99 -4.13 -20.88
C ILE A 608 -24.02 -4.34 -19.34
N ALA A 609 -23.39 -3.42 -18.59
CA ALA A 609 -23.28 -3.49 -17.14
C ALA A 609 -24.03 -2.35 -16.43
N SER A 610 -25.30 -2.08 -16.78
CA SER A 610 -26.31 -1.47 -15.89
C SER A 610 -27.72 -1.53 -16.51
N PRO A 611 -28.79 -1.62 -15.70
CA PRO A 611 -30.10 -2.09 -16.14
C PRO A 611 -30.88 -0.98 -16.86
N SER A 612 -31.41 -1.27 -18.05
CA SER A 612 -32.53 -0.52 -18.61
C SER A 612 -33.62 -1.52 -19.02
N VAL A 613 -34.62 -1.66 -18.14
CA VAL A 613 -35.91 -2.21 -18.51
C VAL A 613 -36.72 -1.04 -19.03
N ALA A 614 -36.74 -0.86 -20.35
CA ALA A 614 -37.83 -0.14 -20.99
C ALA A 614 -38.90 -1.18 -21.36
N CYS A 615 -39.95 -1.25 -20.54
CA CYS A 615 -41.28 -1.64 -21.00
C CYS A 615 -42.28 -0.65 -20.39
N SER A 616 -42.88 0.11 -21.28
CA SER A 616 -44.06 0.95 -21.12
C SER A 616 -45.22 0.22 -20.41
N SER A 617 -45.89 0.92 -19.48
CA SER A 617 -47.37 1.10 -19.45
C SER A 617 -47.87 1.69 -18.12
N GLY A 618 -48.58 2.83 -18.19
CA GLY A 618 -49.77 3.11 -17.36
C GLY A 618 -49.66 4.04 -16.13
N GLN A 619 -50.03 5.32 -16.32
CA GLN A 619 -50.70 6.26 -15.40
C GLN A 619 -50.75 5.99 -13.87
N SER A 620 -50.31 6.98 -13.06
CA SER A 620 -51.20 7.88 -12.31
C SER A 620 -50.40 8.83 -11.42
N THR A 621 -50.85 10.09 -11.40
CA THR A 621 -50.46 11.21 -10.53
C THR A 621 -50.55 10.90 -9.03
N VAL A 622 -49.65 11.49 -8.23
CA VAL A 622 -49.95 12.36 -7.07
C VAL A 622 -48.64 12.83 -6.42
N SER A 623 -48.58 14.12 -6.16
CA SER A 623 -47.59 14.91 -5.43
C SER A 623 -47.59 14.64 -3.92
N GLU A 624 -46.47 14.92 -3.24
CA GLU A 624 -46.32 15.64 -1.93
C GLU A 624 -45.07 15.17 -1.15
N ILE A 625 -44.07 16.06 -0.94
CA ILE A 625 -43.78 16.84 0.31
C ILE A 625 -42.92 16.09 1.34
N ARG A 626 -41.75 16.69 1.67
CA ARG A 626 -40.95 16.59 2.93
C ARG A 626 -40.43 15.18 3.33
N ASN A 627 -39.29 14.98 3.99
CA ASN A 627 -38.56 15.80 4.96
C ASN A 627 -37.14 15.22 5.15
N ASN A 628 -36.20 16.10 5.52
CA ASN A 628 -34.92 15.72 6.14
C ASN A 628 -35.16 15.02 7.49
N SER A 629 -34.39 13.97 7.79
CA SER A 629 -33.82 13.79 9.12
C SER A 629 -32.56 12.93 9.08
N ASN A 630 -31.50 13.59 9.55
CA ASN A 630 -30.18 13.10 9.82
C ASN A 630 -30.20 12.51 11.24
N ILE A 631 -29.92 11.22 11.43
CA ILE A 631 -29.69 10.64 12.77
C ILE A 631 -28.56 9.61 12.70
N ASN A 632 -27.51 9.92 13.46
CA ASN A 632 -26.35 9.09 13.77
C ASN A 632 -26.78 7.78 14.47
N ALA A 633 -26.20 6.66 14.07
CA ALA A 633 -26.15 5.44 14.88
C ALA A 633 -24.83 4.69 14.63
N GLU A 634 -23.89 5.00 15.52
CA GLU A 634 -22.80 4.21 16.09
C GLU A 634 -22.40 2.87 15.42
N LYS A 635 -21.09 2.84 15.12
CA LYS A 635 -20.24 1.67 14.95
C LYS A 635 -20.49 0.62 16.02
N THR A 636 -20.82 -0.61 15.61
CA THR A 636 -20.51 -1.82 16.39
C THR A 636 -19.99 -2.94 15.48
N SER A 637 -18.74 -3.30 15.78
CA SER A 637 -18.03 -4.57 15.60
C SER A 637 -18.35 -5.51 14.44
N GLN A 638 -17.40 -5.51 13.50
CA GLN A 638 -17.13 -6.52 12.50
C GLN A 638 -16.21 -7.59 13.10
N VAL A 639 -16.72 -8.79 13.41
CA VAL A 639 -15.93 -9.97 13.78
C VAL A 639 -16.59 -11.24 13.21
N VAL A 640 -15.75 -12.21 12.85
CA VAL A 640 -16.01 -13.56 12.31
C VAL A 640 -16.03 -13.70 10.77
N LYS A 641 -14.81 -13.73 10.23
CA LYS A 641 -14.41 -14.52 9.05
C LYS A 641 -13.26 -15.44 9.48
N SER A 642 -13.52 -16.38 10.39
CA SER A 642 -12.46 -17.29 10.88
C SER A 642 -13.00 -18.52 11.61
N LEU A 643 -13.76 -19.40 10.96
CA LEU A 643 -14.05 -20.74 11.49
C LEU A 643 -14.06 -21.76 10.35
N PHE A 644 -12.87 -22.06 9.80
CA PHE A 644 -12.44 -23.40 9.38
C PHE A 644 -10.91 -23.37 9.27
N GLY A 645 -10.23 -23.82 10.32
CA GLY A 645 -8.80 -24.09 10.32
C GLY A 645 -8.56 -25.56 10.66
N SER A 646 -7.74 -26.24 9.87
CA SER A 646 -6.59 -27.02 10.41
C SER A 646 -5.65 -27.52 9.30
N SER A 647 -4.42 -27.00 9.39
CA SER A 647 -3.10 -27.61 9.20
C SER A 647 -2.68 -28.24 7.87
N GLY A 648 -1.60 -27.68 7.29
CA GLY A 648 -0.68 -28.42 6.43
C GLY A 648 0.19 -27.62 5.43
N SER A 649 1.24 -26.95 5.94
CA SER A 649 2.51 -26.55 5.29
C SER A 649 2.57 -25.47 4.19
N SER A 650 3.72 -24.79 4.22
CA SER A 650 4.12 -23.55 3.58
C SER A 650 4.66 -23.69 2.16
N SER A 651 4.35 -22.72 1.29
CA SER A 651 5.30 -22.08 0.36
C SER A 651 4.58 -20.99 -0.46
N GLU A 652 5.23 -19.84 -0.56
CA GLU A 652 4.73 -18.61 -1.19
C GLU A 652 4.71 -18.68 -2.73
N SER A 653 3.66 -18.12 -3.36
CA SER A 653 3.81 -17.24 -4.54
C SER A 653 2.50 -16.52 -4.92
N SER A 654 2.54 -15.19 -4.82
CA SER A 654 1.91 -14.15 -5.64
C SER A 654 0.63 -14.43 -6.48
N LYS A 655 -0.44 -13.68 -6.20
CA LYS A 655 -1.03 -12.60 -7.05
C LYS A 655 -2.52 -12.34 -6.71
N GLY A 656 -2.84 -11.07 -6.45
CA GLY A 656 -4.03 -10.32 -6.91
C GLY A 656 -5.44 -10.87 -6.62
N GLY A 657 -6.25 -10.08 -5.89
CA GLY A 657 -7.70 -10.28 -5.84
C GLY A 657 -8.41 -9.27 -4.94
N LYS A 658 -8.76 -8.10 -5.50
CA LYS A 658 -9.59 -7.07 -4.87
C LYS A 658 -11.02 -7.56 -4.67
N HIS A 659 -11.54 -7.41 -3.46
CA HIS A 659 -12.98 -7.30 -3.19
C HIS A 659 -13.33 -5.82 -3.01
N MET A 660 -14.33 -5.34 -3.76
CA MET A 660 -15.03 -4.08 -3.50
C MET A 660 -16.44 -4.41 -3.01
N SER A 661 -16.88 -3.68 -1.98
CA SER A 661 -18.28 -3.55 -1.58
C SER A 661 -18.81 -2.25 -2.18
N SER A 662 -20.00 -2.28 -2.78
CA SER A 662 -20.77 -1.07 -3.14
C SER A 662 -21.47 -0.53 -1.88
N THR A 663 -21.74 0.76 -1.72
CA THR A 663 -22.85 1.44 -2.44
C THR A 663 -22.83 2.97 -2.21
N LEU A 664 -23.23 3.71 -3.26
CA LEU A 664 -23.70 5.12 -3.34
C LEU A 664 -22.68 6.27 -3.33
N SER A 665 -22.13 6.57 -4.52
CA SER A 665 -22.12 7.90 -5.14
C SER A 665 -21.69 7.78 -6.60
N ILE A 666 -22.32 8.57 -7.48
CA ILE A 666 -21.93 8.72 -8.88
C ILE A 666 -20.58 9.46 -8.89
N ALA A 667 -19.50 8.70 -8.88
CA ALA A 667 -18.15 9.08 -9.23
C ALA A 667 -17.38 7.76 -9.43
N VAL A 668 -16.58 7.67 -10.49
CA VAL A 668 -15.62 6.56 -10.68
C VAL A 668 -14.86 6.38 -9.36
N PRO A 669 -14.78 5.17 -8.75
CA PRO A 669 -14.00 5.00 -7.54
C PRO A 669 -12.55 5.24 -7.92
N GLU A 670 -12.08 6.44 -7.61
CA GLU A 670 -10.72 6.87 -7.80
C GLU A 670 -9.84 5.86 -7.04
N LYS A 671 -9.10 5.05 -7.80
CA LYS A 671 -8.22 4.03 -7.25
C LYS A 671 -7.11 4.80 -6.54
N MET A 672 -7.28 4.98 -5.23
CA MET A 672 -6.37 5.76 -4.38
C MET A 672 -4.92 5.37 -4.66
N PRO A 673 -3.99 6.34 -4.69
CA PRO A 673 -2.58 6.03 -4.83
C PRO A 673 -2.13 5.08 -3.74
N THR A 674 -1.35 4.08 -4.13
CA THR A 674 -0.74 3.17 -3.16
C THR A 674 0.36 3.89 -2.37
N GLU A 675 0.62 3.47 -1.13
CA GLU A 675 1.69 4.02 -0.30
C GLU A 675 3.05 3.95 -1.01
N ASN A 676 3.31 2.87 -1.75
CA ASN A 676 4.52 2.72 -2.55
C ASN A 676 4.66 3.79 -3.64
N GLU A 677 3.56 4.18 -4.29
CA GLU A 677 3.58 5.29 -5.26
C GLU A 677 3.88 6.62 -4.58
N GLN A 678 3.34 6.85 -3.38
CA GLN A 678 3.65 8.05 -2.61
C GLN A 678 5.12 8.07 -2.22
N ILE A 679 5.67 6.98 -1.68
CA ILE A 679 7.09 6.87 -1.31
C ILE A 679 8.00 7.10 -2.52
N VAL A 680 7.72 6.43 -3.65
CA VAL A 680 8.51 6.61 -4.88
C VAL A 680 8.41 8.05 -5.39
N ASN A 681 7.22 8.65 -5.35
CA ASN A 681 7.01 10.04 -5.71
C ASN A 681 7.79 10.99 -4.80
N GLU A 682 7.80 10.79 -3.48
CA GLU A 682 8.59 11.60 -2.55
C GLU A 682 10.09 11.48 -2.83
N ILE A 683 10.62 10.27 -3.05
CA ILE A 683 12.05 10.05 -3.35
C ILE A 683 12.49 10.78 -4.62
N LEU A 684 11.64 10.82 -5.65
CA LEU A 684 11.92 11.54 -6.89
C LEU A 684 11.94 13.06 -6.71
N HIS A 685 11.17 13.59 -5.76
CA HIS A 685 11.06 15.03 -5.50
C HIS A 685 12.04 15.55 -4.44
N ASP A 686 12.70 14.67 -3.68
CA ASP A 686 13.49 15.00 -2.50
C ASP A 686 14.60 16.04 -2.77
N ILE A 687 14.44 17.25 -2.20
CA ILE A 687 15.30 18.42 -2.39
C ILE A 687 16.51 18.40 -1.45
N HIS A 688 16.40 17.72 -0.31
CA HIS A 688 17.38 17.82 0.77
C HIS A 688 18.07 16.50 1.14
N GLY A 689 17.84 15.42 0.38
CA GLY A 689 18.70 14.24 0.41
C GLY A 689 18.73 13.50 1.75
N SER A 690 17.72 13.72 2.59
CA SER A 690 17.56 13.03 3.87
C SER A 690 16.17 12.44 3.95
N PHE A 691 16.10 11.13 3.76
CA PHE A 691 14.90 10.32 3.98
C PHE A 691 14.43 10.31 5.45
N ALA A 692 15.20 10.94 6.37
CA ALA A 692 14.98 10.85 7.81
C ALA A 692 13.64 11.46 8.28
N ASP A 693 13.10 12.46 7.57
CA ASP A 693 11.89 13.20 8.02
C ASP A 693 10.56 12.67 7.47
N ILE A 694 10.56 11.70 6.54
CA ILE A 694 9.30 11.22 5.93
C ILE A 694 8.47 10.38 6.91
N SER A 695 9.13 9.73 7.90
CA SER A 695 8.43 8.94 8.93
C SER A 695 7.77 9.80 10.01
N ASP A 696 8.31 10.98 10.28
CA ASP A 696 7.85 11.84 11.40
C ASP A 696 7.06 13.07 10.92
N GLY A 697 7.20 13.46 9.64
CA GLY A 697 6.66 14.72 9.09
C GLY A 697 5.37 14.62 8.26
N ILE A 698 4.77 13.44 8.06
CA ILE A 698 3.48 13.34 7.35
C ILE A 698 2.35 13.79 8.28
N GLY A 699 2.13 15.11 8.30
CA GLY A 699 0.92 15.75 8.80
C GLY A 699 0.97 16.17 10.26
N ILE A 700 1.76 17.21 10.58
CA ILE A 700 1.82 17.85 11.91
C ILE A 700 0.43 18.25 12.46
N VAL A 701 -0.57 18.48 11.61
CA VAL A 701 -1.94 18.87 12.03
C VAL A 701 -2.85 17.67 12.35
N GLU A 702 -2.57 16.47 11.80
CA GLU A 702 -3.35 15.25 12.06
C GLU A 702 -2.57 14.22 12.92
N GLY A 703 -1.26 14.44 13.05
CA GLY A 703 -0.31 13.62 13.78
C GLY A 703 -0.50 13.71 15.28
N ASP A 704 -0.72 14.90 15.87
CA ASP A 704 -0.82 15.04 17.34
C ASP A 704 -2.00 14.26 17.93
N PHE A 705 -3.16 14.26 17.24
CA PHE A 705 -4.29 13.41 17.65
C PHE A 705 -4.00 11.93 17.43
N LYS A 706 -3.44 11.53 16.27
CA LYS A 706 -3.10 10.12 16.00
C LYS A 706 -2.05 9.58 16.95
N VAL A 707 -1.05 10.38 17.31
CA VAL A 707 -0.03 10.06 18.30
C VAL A 707 -0.67 9.90 19.68
N LYS A 708 -1.50 10.84 20.12
CA LYS A 708 -2.26 10.70 21.39
C LYS A 708 -3.16 9.47 21.42
N VAL A 709 -3.86 9.17 20.32
CA VAL A 709 -4.69 7.95 20.21
C VAL A 709 -3.81 6.70 20.28
N LYS A 710 -2.67 6.68 19.57
CA LYS A 710 -1.74 5.55 19.62
C LYS A 710 -1.18 5.36 21.04
N GLU A 711 -0.72 6.42 21.70
CA GLU A 711 -0.19 6.37 23.07
C GLU A 711 -1.23 5.88 24.06
N THR A 712 -2.48 6.36 23.96
CA THR A 712 -3.57 5.92 24.85
C THR A 712 -3.97 4.47 24.59
N MET A 713 -3.98 4.01 23.33
CA MET A 713 -4.23 2.60 23.00
C MET A 713 -3.08 1.68 23.45
N GLU A 714 -1.82 2.08 23.25
CA GLU A 714 -0.65 1.32 23.72
C GLU A 714 -0.63 1.25 25.24
N LYS A 715 -0.96 2.34 25.95
CA LYS A 715 -1.10 2.34 27.40
C LYS A 715 -2.21 1.39 27.86
N ALA A 716 -3.40 1.48 27.26
CA ALA A 716 -4.52 0.60 27.60
C ALA A 716 -4.19 -0.89 27.34
N PHE A 717 -3.45 -1.18 26.27
CA PHE A 717 -2.97 -2.53 25.99
C PHE A 717 -2.05 -3.06 27.10
N TRP A 718 -1.03 -2.29 27.48
CA TRP A 718 -0.11 -2.70 28.54
C TRP A 718 -0.78 -2.78 29.92
N ASP A 719 -1.79 -1.94 30.19
CA ASP A 719 -2.61 -2.01 31.40
C ASP A 719 -3.43 -3.32 31.44
N VAL A 720 -3.98 -3.78 30.30
CA VAL A 720 -4.67 -5.07 30.20
C VAL A 720 -3.72 -6.24 30.44
N VAL A 721 -2.53 -6.23 29.83
CA VAL A 721 -1.48 -7.25 30.05
C VAL A 721 -1.02 -7.27 31.51
N ALA A 722 -0.89 -6.10 32.14
CA ALA A 722 -0.53 -5.99 33.56
C ALA A 722 -1.63 -6.52 34.49
N ASN A 723 -2.89 -6.31 34.12
CA ASN A 723 -4.04 -6.78 34.90
C ASN A 723 -4.33 -8.27 34.70
N SER A 724 -4.05 -8.85 33.53
CA SER A 724 -4.24 -10.30 33.29
C SER A 724 -3.29 -11.17 34.12
N MET A 725 -2.12 -10.62 34.44
CA MET A 725 -1.12 -11.27 35.30
C MET A 725 -1.29 -10.92 36.79
N ARG A 726 -2.31 -10.12 37.15
CA ARG A 726 -2.61 -9.69 38.52
C ARG A 726 -3.80 -10.49 39.07
N GLY A 727 -3.55 -11.43 39.99
CA GLY A 727 -4.60 -12.21 40.67
C GLY A 727 -4.12 -13.60 41.09
N ASP A 728 -4.99 -14.36 41.78
CA ASP A 728 -4.68 -15.72 42.27
C ASP A 728 -4.60 -16.77 41.15
N MET A 729 -5.18 -16.47 39.98
CA MET A 729 -5.12 -17.29 38.75
C MET A 729 -4.65 -16.41 37.57
N PRO A 730 -3.33 -16.18 37.42
CA PRO A 730 -2.78 -15.34 36.36
C PRO A 730 -2.96 -15.98 34.97
N ASP A 731 -3.44 -15.19 34.00
CA ASP A 731 -3.51 -15.59 32.59
C ASP A 731 -2.25 -15.14 31.85
N TYR A 732 -1.33 -16.08 31.63
CA TYR A 732 -0.07 -15.88 30.93
C TYR A 732 -0.17 -16.00 29.41
N SER A 733 -1.36 -16.22 28.83
CA SER A 733 -1.54 -16.36 27.39
C SER A 733 -1.03 -15.13 26.62
N TYR A 734 -1.29 -13.92 27.14
CA TYR A 734 -0.78 -12.67 26.60
C TYR A 734 0.75 -12.61 26.63
N LEU A 735 1.39 -13.03 27.72
CA LEU A 735 2.85 -13.03 27.87
C LEU A 735 3.51 -13.96 26.85
N VAL A 736 2.99 -15.19 26.72
CA VAL A 736 3.48 -16.17 25.74
C VAL A 736 3.31 -15.64 24.31
N SER A 737 2.20 -14.95 24.03
CA SER A 737 1.97 -14.33 22.72
C SER A 737 2.95 -13.20 22.41
N LEU A 738 3.31 -12.38 23.39
CA LEU A 738 4.27 -11.29 23.24
C LEU A 738 5.69 -11.82 23.03
N VAL A 739 6.11 -12.83 23.79
CA VAL A 739 7.42 -13.48 23.59
C VAL A 739 7.48 -14.17 22.22
N LYS A 740 6.36 -14.77 21.78
CA LYS A 740 6.23 -15.31 20.43
C LYS A 740 6.39 -14.23 19.36
N GLU A 741 5.78 -13.05 19.53
CA GLU A 741 5.92 -11.92 18.61
C GLU A 741 7.38 -11.43 18.54
N VAL A 742 8.06 -11.29 19.70
CA VAL A 742 9.48 -10.94 19.76
C VAL A 742 10.33 -11.98 18.99
N ARG A 743 10.08 -13.27 19.21
CA ARG A 743 10.78 -14.36 18.51
C ARG A 743 10.55 -14.30 17.00
N GLU A 744 9.31 -14.20 16.56
CA GLU A 744 8.95 -14.17 15.13
C GLU A 744 9.53 -12.94 14.43
N ALA A 745 9.48 -11.77 15.08
CA ALA A 745 10.06 -10.56 14.55
C ALA A 745 11.60 -10.60 14.49
N LEU A 746 12.26 -11.21 15.48
CA LEU A 746 13.71 -11.47 15.41
C LEU A 746 14.05 -12.44 14.26
N GLN A 747 13.26 -13.49 14.04
CA GLN A 747 13.45 -14.40 12.91
C GLN A 747 13.20 -13.75 11.54
N GLU A 748 12.29 -12.78 11.45
CA GLU A 748 12.04 -11.99 10.24
C GLU A 748 13.25 -11.13 9.85
N LEU A 749 13.91 -10.55 10.86
CA LEU A 749 15.06 -9.67 10.68
C LEU A 749 16.39 -10.42 10.58
N ALA A 750 16.49 -11.61 11.16
CA ALA A 750 17.73 -12.35 11.26
C ALA A 750 18.12 -13.10 9.96
N PRO A 751 19.43 -13.28 9.69
CA PRO A 751 19.94 -14.14 8.63
C PRO A 751 19.44 -15.59 8.76
N THR A 752 19.40 -16.33 7.65
CA THR A 752 18.84 -17.70 7.61
C THR A 752 19.50 -18.68 8.60
N GLY A 753 20.77 -18.48 8.95
CA GLY A 753 21.49 -19.33 9.91
C GLY A 753 21.16 -19.07 11.38
N TRP A 754 20.52 -17.96 11.73
CA TRP A 754 20.21 -17.60 13.13
C TRP A 754 18.79 -18.00 13.54
N LYS A 755 17.94 -18.43 12.59
CA LYS A 755 16.53 -18.73 12.87
C LYS A 755 16.34 -19.92 13.80
N GLU A 756 17.17 -20.95 13.64
CA GLU A 756 17.19 -22.14 14.50
C GLU A 756 17.70 -21.77 15.90
N GLU A 757 18.84 -21.06 15.98
CA GLU A 757 19.40 -20.56 17.25
C GLU A 757 18.40 -19.69 18.05
N ILE A 758 17.64 -18.82 17.38
CA ILE A 758 16.59 -17.99 18.01
C ILE A 758 15.40 -18.85 18.48
N SER A 759 15.06 -19.92 17.75
CA SER A 759 13.97 -20.83 18.13
C SER A 759 14.32 -21.65 19.37
N ASP A 760 15.57 -22.10 19.45
CA ASP A 760 16.05 -22.96 20.53
C ASP A 760 16.19 -22.19 21.85
N ASN A 761 16.70 -20.94 21.78
CA ASN A 761 16.86 -20.08 22.95
C ASN A 761 15.54 -19.42 23.40
N ILE A 762 14.60 -19.16 22.49
CA ILE A 762 13.26 -18.65 22.80
C ILE A 762 12.23 -19.77 22.59
N ASN A 763 12.33 -20.81 23.41
CA ASN A 763 11.44 -21.96 23.34
C ASN A 763 10.12 -21.69 24.07
N LEU A 764 9.03 -21.59 23.30
CA LEU A 764 7.70 -21.32 23.84
C LEU A 764 7.14 -22.48 24.64
N GLU A 765 7.49 -23.74 24.33
CA GLU A 765 7.00 -24.92 25.04
C GLU A 765 7.55 -24.95 26.48
N ILE A 766 8.85 -24.68 26.62
CA ILE A 766 9.52 -24.53 27.91
C ILE A 766 8.93 -23.33 28.66
N LEU A 767 8.70 -22.20 27.97
CA LEU A 767 8.08 -21.03 28.58
C LEU A 767 6.67 -21.31 29.12
N THR A 768 5.80 -21.96 28.34
CA THR A 768 4.46 -22.34 28.82
C THR A 768 4.53 -23.30 30.01
N GLN A 769 5.44 -24.28 29.97
CA GLN A 769 5.59 -25.26 31.03
C GLN A 769 6.08 -24.63 32.34
N VAL A 770 7.01 -23.67 32.27
CA VAL A 770 7.54 -22.92 33.43
C VAL A 770 6.48 -21.98 34.02
N LEU A 771 5.60 -21.42 33.18
CA LEU A 771 4.51 -20.55 33.61
C LEU A 771 3.34 -21.34 34.22
N GLU A 772 3.04 -22.53 33.71
CA GLU A 772 1.98 -23.43 34.21
C GLU A 772 2.39 -24.16 35.50
N SER A 773 3.69 -24.39 35.74
CA SER A 773 4.18 -25.05 36.96
C SER A 773 4.11 -24.18 38.23
N GLY A 774 3.69 -22.92 38.12
CA GLY A 774 3.57 -21.99 39.24
C GLY A 774 4.92 -21.55 39.85
N SER A 775 6.03 -22.06 39.35
CA SER A 775 7.38 -21.57 39.66
C SER A 775 7.58 -20.27 38.89
N GLN A 776 7.45 -19.12 39.54
CA GLN A 776 7.81 -17.82 38.98
C GLN A 776 9.32 -17.75 38.74
N ASP A 777 9.81 -18.44 37.70
CA ASP A 777 11.23 -18.51 37.41
C ASP A 777 11.65 -17.25 36.65
N ARG A 778 11.79 -16.16 37.42
CA ARG A 778 12.27 -14.84 36.97
C ARG A 778 13.56 -14.95 36.17
N HIS A 779 14.35 -15.97 36.46
CA HIS A 779 15.61 -16.25 35.82
C HIS A 779 15.44 -16.68 34.36
N TYR A 780 14.49 -17.56 34.03
CA TYR A 780 14.29 -18.03 32.65
C TYR A 780 13.71 -16.93 31.74
N LEU A 781 12.72 -16.16 32.23
CA LEU A 781 12.21 -14.98 31.51
C LEU A 781 13.28 -13.90 31.35
N GLY A 782 14.09 -13.67 32.38
CA GLY A 782 15.25 -12.78 32.32
C GLY A 782 16.27 -13.21 31.26
N GLN A 783 16.55 -14.52 31.16
CA GLN A 783 17.42 -15.09 30.12
C GLN A 783 16.86 -14.89 28.70
N ILE A 784 15.55 -15.09 28.50
CA ILE A 784 14.91 -14.85 27.20
C ILE A 784 15.02 -13.38 26.80
N LEU A 785 14.75 -12.46 27.74
CA LEU A 785 14.87 -11.02 27.49
C LEU A 785 16.30 -10.62 27.19
N GLN A 786 17.27 -11.11 27.97
CA GLN A 786 18.68 -10.82 27.78
C GLN A 786 19.19 -11.35 26.43
N TYR A 787 18.85 -12.60 26.08
CA TYR A 787 19.16 -13.17 24.77
C TYR A 787 18.53 -12.37 23.62
N SER A 788 17.27 -11.94 23.77
CA SER A 788 16.57 -11.13 22.76
C SER A 788 17.27 -9.78 22.56
N LEU A 789 17.72 -9.14 23.65
CA LEU A 789 18.43 -7.87 23.61
C LEU A 789 19.84 -8.01 23.01
N ASP A 790 20.57 -9.07 23.35
CA ASP A 790 21.88 -9.36 22.76
C ASP A 790 21.77 -9.62 21.24
N LYS A 791 20.72 -10.33 20.80
CA LYS A 791 20.46 -10.53 19.37
C LYS A 791 20.00 -9.24 18.68
N LEU A 792 19.18 -8.41 19.32
CA LEU A 792 18.82 -7.08 18.80
C LEU A 792 20.05 -6.20 18.60
N ARG A 793 20.97 -6.21 19.56
CA ARG A 793 22.25 -5.51 19.49
C ARG A 793 23.06 -5.94 18.27
N ASN A 794 23.19 -7.25 18.05
CA ASN A 794 23.92 -7.80 16.90
C ASN A 794 23.28 -7.46 15.53
N LEU A 795 21.97 -7.18 15.49
CA LEU A 795 21.25 -6.81 14.27
C LEU A 795 21.22 -5.29 14.02
N SER A 796 21.57 -4.48 15.01
CA SER A 796 21.56 -3.02 14.94
C SER A 796 22.81 -2.43 14.30
N SER A 797 22.75 -1.15 13.87
CA SER A 797 23.94 -0.47 13.35
C SER A 797 24.93 -0.12 14.48
N PRO A 798 26.25 -0.09 14.19
CA PRO A 798 27.27 0.25 15.19
C PRO A 798 27.05 1.61 15.86
N ALA A 799 26.42 2.57 15.16
CA ALA A 799 26.15 3.91 15.69
C ALA A 799 25.10 3.91 16.80
N LYS A 800 24.15 2.95 16.80
CA LYS A 800 23.13 2.80 17.83
C LYS A 800 23.44 1.76 18.89
N GLU A 801 24.43 0.91 18.63
CA GLU A 801 24.85 -0.13 19.56
C GLU A 801 25.21 0.45 20.94
N ASP A 802 25.93 1.57 20.95
CA ASP A 802 26.36 2.25 22.19
C ASP A 802 25.20 2.92 22.94
N GLU A 803 24.21 3.47 22.22
CA GLU A 803 23.00 4.04 22.82
C GLU A 803 22.10 2.95 23.39
N MET A 804 21.87 1.88 22.63
CA MET A 804 21.10 0.72 23.08
C MET A 804 21.76 0.03 24.28
N LYS A 805 23.10 -0.08 24.30
CA LYS A 805 23.84 -0.62 25.43
C LYS A 805 23.61 0.20 26.70
N LYS A 806 23.69 1.52 26.61
CA LYS A 806 23.40 2.41 27.75
C LYS A 806 21.97 2.27 28.25
N SER A 807 20.98 2.21 27.35
CA SER A 807 19.58 2.00 27.74
C SER A 807 19.33 0.60 28.31
N HIS A 808 20.02 -0.42 27.79
CA HIS A 808 19.93 -1.79 28.28
C HIS A 808 20.52 -1.92 29.68
N ASP A 809 21.74 -1.40 29.89
CA ASP A 809 22.39 -1.37 31.20
C ASP A 809 21.55 -0.58 32.20
N LYS A 810 20.95 0.55 31.79
CA LYS A 810 20.01 1.31 32.61
C LYS A 810 18.76 0.51 32.98
N LEU A 811 18.17 -0.22 32.04
CA LEU A 811 17.00 -1.06 32.30
C LEU A 811 17.35 -2.23 33.23
N LEU A 812 18.52 -2.85 33.05
CA LEU A 812 19.00 -3.89 33.96
C LEU A 812 19.18 -3.35 35.38
N VAL A 813 19.77 -2.15 35.53
CA VAL A 813 19.87 -1.47 36.81
C VAL A 813 18.48 -1.16 37.38
N GLU A 814 17.53 -0.63 36.58
CA GLU A 814 16.15 -0.37 37.03
C GLU A 814 15.35 -1.63 37.40
N LEU A 815 15.67 -2.80 36.82
CA LEU A 815 15.08 -4.09 37.17
C LEU A 815 15.70 -4.68 38.45
N ILE A 816 16.96 -4.37 38.73
CA ILE A 816 17.71 -4.83 39.91
C ILE A 816 17.46 -3.90 41.12
N GLU A 817 17.36 -2.59 40.91
CA GLU A 817 17.19 -1.56 41.94
C GLU A 817 15.73 -1.36 42.42
N VAL A 818 14.79 -2.25 42.07
CA VAL A 818 13.46 -2.22 42.71
C VAL A 818 13.68 -2.41 44.22
N PRO A 819 13.42 -1.40 45.07
CA PRO A 819 13.87 -1.42 46.44
C PRO A 819 13.17 -2.56 47.18
N GLU A 820 13.95 -3.30 47.96
CA GLU A 820 13.50 -4.35 48.88
C GLU A 820 12.61 -3.81 50.03
N SER A 821 12.01 -2.63 49.88
CA SER A 821 11.12 -2.04 50.88
C SER A 821 9.67 -2.49 50.65
N ASP A 822 9.25 -3.41 51.51
CA ASP A 822 7.89 -3.56 52.02
C ASP A 822 6.74 -3.64 51.01
N CYS A 823 6.72 -4.73 50.25
CA CYS A 823 5.53 -5.54 49.97
C CYS A 823 5.96 -6.72 49.09
N ARG A 824 6.16 -7.90 49.70
CA ARG A 824 6.33 -9.18 49.00
C ARG A 824 5.00 -9.60 48.36
N GLY A 825 4.51 -8.79 47.42
CA GLY A 825 3.35 -9.08 46.59
C GLY A 825 3.81 -9.72 45.27
N PRO A 826 3.06 -10.69 44.71
CA PRO A 826 3.29 -11.24 43.37
C PRO A 826 3.43 -10.17 42.26
N ASN A 827 2.88 -8.98 42.50
CA ASN A 827 2.73 -7.87 41.56
C ASN A 827 4.04 -7.15 41.16
N SER A 828 5.11 -7.22 41.96
CA SER A 828 6.37 -6.52 41.62
C SER A 828 7.14 -7.23 40.50
N SER A 829 7.13 -8.57 40.50
CA SER A 829 7.79 -9.39 39.48
C SER A 829 7.14 -9.28 38.10
N VAL A 830 5.81 -9.22 38.07
CA VAL A 830 5.00 -9.03 36.86
C VAL A 830 5.32 -7.69 36.21
N LEU A 831 5.46 -6.62 36.99
CA LEU A 831 5.75 -5.28 36.48
C LEU A 831 7.14 -5.20 35.83
N SER A 832 8.14 -5.88 36.40
CA SER A 832 9.50 -5.96 35.86
C SER A 832 9.55 -6.70 34.51
N VAL A 833 8.83 -7.82 34.38
CA VAL A 833 8.74 -8.57 33.12
C VAL A 833 8.04 -7.76 32.03
N ILE A 834 6.97 -7.05 32.36
CA ILE A 834 6.24 -6.18 31.42
C ILE A 834 7.13 -5.03 30.94
N LYS A 835 7.87 -4.39 31.85
CA LYS A 835 8.81 -3.33 31.49
C LYS A 835 9.91 -3.84 30.55
N GLY A 836 10.49 -5.00 30.84
CA GLY A 836 11.49 -5.64 29.99
C GLY A 836 10.95 -5.97 28.60
N LEU A 837 9.77 -6.59 28.51
CA LEU A 837 9.13 -6.91 27.23
C LEU A 837 8.76 -5.65 26.43
N ARG A 838 8.16 -4.66 27.07
CA ARG A 838 7.81 -3.39 26.42
C ARG A 838 9.04 -2.75 25.78
N PHE A 839 10.15 -2.69 26.52
CA PHE A 839 11.41 -2.18 25.99
C PHE A 839 11.93 -3.00 24.81
N THR A 840 11.95 -4.33 24.91
CA THR A 840 12.39 -5.18 23.78
C THR A 840 11.56 -4.96 22.52
N MET A 841 10.25 -4.73 22.65
CA MET A 841 9.36 -4.46 21.53
C MET A 841 9.56 -3.05 20.97
N GLU A 842 9.79 -2.05 21.81
CA GLU A 842 10.11 -0.67 21.38
C GLU A 842 11.42 -0.65 20.58
N GLU A 843 12.47 -1.32 21.08
CA GLU A 843 13.75 -1.45 20.37
C GLU A 843 13.63 -2.25 19.07
N LEU A 844 12.84 -3.33 19.07
CA LEU A 844 12.55 -4.10 17.86
C LEU A 844 11.79 -3.26 16.81
N LYS A 845 10.83 -2.43 17.23
CA LYS A 845 10.13 -1.47 16.34
C LYS A 845 11.13 -0.47 15.75
N ALA A 846 12.03 0.09 16.58
CA ALA A 846 13.08 1.01 16.14
C ALA A 846 14.04 0.35 15.14
N LEU A 847 14.42 -0.90 15.38
CA LEU A 847 15.24 -1.70 14.47
C LEU A 847 14.53 -1.98 13.13
N LYS A 848 13.24 -2.35 13.15
CA LYS A 848 12.45 -2.50 11.90
C LYS A 848 12.41 -1.20 11.09
N ALA A 849 12.24 -0.05 11.77
CA ALA A 849 12.27 1.27 11.14
C ALA A 849 13.66 1.61 10.58
N GLU A 850 14.73 1.13 11.20
CA GLU A 850 16.10 1.30 10.70
C GLU A 850 16.43 0.43 9.50
N VAL A 851 16.09 -0.86 9.56
CA VAL A 851 16.28 -1.80 8.45
C VAL A 851 15.47 -1.35 7.23
N SER A 852 14.25 -0.86 7.42
CA SER A 852 13.46 -0.28 6.33
C SER A 852 14.09 0.99 5.76
N ARG A 853 14.57 1.93 6.59
CA ARG A 853 15.34 3.10 6.13
C ARG A 853 16.58 2.70 5.34
N ALA A 854 17.37 1.75 5.83
CA ALA A 854 18.57 1.25 5.14
C ALA A 854 18.23 0.58 3.79
N ARG A 855 17.17 -0.23 3.74
CA ARG A 855 16.67 -0.82 2.48
C ARG A 855 16.21 0.24 1.50
N LEU A 856 15.53 1.29 1.96
CA LEU A 856 15.10 2.40 1.13
C LEU A 856 16.28 3.22 0.60
N GLN A 857 17.29 3.48 1.43
CA GLN A 857 18.56 4.11 1.00
C GLN A 857 19.29 3.27 -0.07
N LEU A 858 19.28 1.94 0.05
CA LEU A 858 19.84 1.06 -0.98
C LEU A 858 19.07 1.14 -2.31
N LEU A 859 17.75 1.32 -2.25
CA LEU A 859 16.88 1.43 -3.42
C LEU A 859 16.84 2.86 -3.99
N GLU A 860 17.16 3.88 -3.19
CA GLU A 860 17.13 5.29 -3.54
C GLU A 860 17.83 5.61 -4.88
N PRO A 861 19.06 5.16 -5.19
CA PRO A 861 19.69 5.45 -6.48
C PRO A 861 18.97 4.81 -7.67
N ILE A 862 18.29 3.67 -7.47
CA ILE A 862 17.50 3.01 -8.52
C ILE A 862 16.19 3.77 -8.72
N ILE A 863 15.57 4.22 -7.64
CA ILE A 863 14.32 5.00 -7.66
C ILE A 863 14.56 6.38 -8.26
N LYS A 864 15.65 7.08 -7.89
CA LYS A 864 16.07 8.36 -8.49
C LYS A 864 16.51 8.23 -9.95
N GLY A 865 16.82 7.01 -10.40
CA GLY A 865 17.07 6.68 -11.80
C GLY A 865 15.79 6.50 -12.63
N SER A 866 15.89 5.84 -13.78
CA SER A 866 14.72 5.59 -14.64
C SER A 866 13.68 4.65 -14.01
N GLY A 867 14.11 3.77 -13.09
CA GLY A 867 13.24 2.77 -12.47
C GLY A 867 12.08 3.36 -11.68
N GLY A 868 12.28 4.47 -10.96
CA GLY A 868 11.19 5.16 -10.25
C GLY A 868 10.20 5.81 -11.21
N VAL A 869 10.69 6.43 -12.28
CA VAL A 869 9.85 7.05 -13.32
C VAL A 869 9.01 5.99 -14.05
N GLU A 870 9.61 4.88 -14.47
CA GLU A 870 8.91 3.76 -15.11
C GLU A 870 7.85 3.15 -14.18
N TYR A 871 8.15 3.03 -12.88
CA TYR A 871 7.19 2.56 -11.89
C TYR A 871 5.97 3.48 -11.78
N LEU A 872 6.19 4.81 -11.69
CA LEU A 872 5.10 5.78 -11.63
C LEU A 872 4.32 5.88 -12.95
N GLN A 873 4.98 5.76 -14.09
CA GLN A 873 4.32 5.69 -15.40
C GLN A 873 3.39 4.48 -15.46
N LYS A 874 3.87 3.31 -15.02
CA LYS A 874 3.07 2.08 -15.02
C LYS A 874 1.91 2.15 -14.04
N SER A 875 2.14 2.64 -12.82
CA SER A 875 1.06 2.79 -11.83
C SER A 875 0.02 3.83 -12.27
N PHE A 876 0.45 4.90 -12.93
CA PHE A 876 -0.45 5.89 -13.52
C PHE A 876 -1.25 5.29 -14.69
N ALA A 877 -0.62 4.52 -15.58
CA ALA A 877 -1.31 3.78 -16.64
C ALA A 877 -2.32 2.76 -16.09
N ASP A 878 -1.99 2.07 -14.99
CA ASP A 878 -2.89 1.12 -14.31
C ASP A 878 -4.11 1.79 -13.63
N ARG A 879 -4.10 3.12 -13.49
CA ARG A 879 -5.21 3.93 -12.94
C ARG A 879 -6.01 4.64 -14.02
N TYR A 880 -5.33 5.35 -14.92
CA TYR A 880 -5.95 6.25 -15.89
C TYR A 880 -5.87 5.74 -17.33
N GLY A 881 -5.37 4.52 -17.56
CA GLY A 881 -5.27 3.93 -18.89
C GLY A 881 -4.06 4.40 -19.69
N SER A 882 -4.01 3.97 -20.94
CA SER A 882 -2.87 4.26 -21.83
C SER A 882 -2.84 5.74 -22.23
N PRO A 883 -1.68 6.30 -22.65
CA PRO A 883 -1.62 7.68 -23.12
C PRO A 883 -2.63 8.01 -24.24
N SER A 884 -3.01 7.03 -25.06
CA SER A 884 -3.97 7.21 -26.15
C SER A 884 -5.40 7.47 -25.67
N ASP A 885 -5.73 7.10 -24.44
CA ASP A 885 -7.05 7.29 -23.83
C ASP A 885 -7.15 8.61 -23.03
N ALA A 886 -6.07 9.42 -23.01
CA ALA A 886 -5.89 10.56 -22.11
C ALA A 886 -7.03 11.59 -22.14
N LEU A 887 -7.61 11.89 -23.31
CA LEU A 887 -8.72 12.84 -23.42
C LEU A 887 -9.98 12.39 -22.69
N ALA A 888 -10.23 11.08 -22.64
CA ALA A 888 -11.39 10.50 -21.95
C ALA A 888 -11.09 10.19 -20.48
N SER A 889 -9.84 9.88 -20.14
CA SER A 889 -9.45 9.44 -18.80
C SER A 889 -8.89 10.54 -17.89
N LEU A 890 -8.47 11.69 -18.42
CA LEU A 890 -7.90 12.81 -17.68
C LEU A 890 -8.66 14.13 -17.93
N PRO A 891 -9.97 14.20 -17.61
CA PRO A 891 -10.80 15.37 -17.90
C PRO A 891 -10.33 16.63 -17.16
N SER A 892 -9.82 16.52 -15.93
CA SER A 892 -9.39 17.69 -15.14
C SER A 892 -8.05 18.23 -15.65
N THR A 893 -7.11 17.35 -16.00
CA THR A 893 -5.86 17.73 -16.68
C THR A 893 -6.12 18.34 -18.06
N ALA A 894 -7.06 17.80 -18.84
CA ALA A 894 -7.42 18.37 -20.14
C ALA A 894 -8.05 19.78 -19.99
N CYS A 895 -8.97 19.93 -19.04
CA CYS A 895 -9.59 21.22 -18.72
C CYS A 895 -8.54 22.25 -18.27
N TRP A 896 -7.63 21.85 -17.38
CA TRP A 896 -6.52 22.68 -16.91
C TRP A 896 -5.57 23.09 -18.04
N ILE A 897 -5.18 22.18 -18.94
CA ILE A 897 -4.36 22.52 -20.12
C ILE A 897 -5.09 23.52 -21.03
N SER A 898 -6.40 23.34 -21.21
CA SER A 898 -7.20 24.20 -22.10
C SER A 898 -7.33 25.63 -21.58
N SER A 899 -7.53 25.83 -20.26
CA SER A 899 -7.63 27.15 -19.64
C SER A 899 -6.32 27.93 -19.71
N MET A 900 -5.20 27.22 -19.84
CA MET A 900 -3.86 27.77 -19.87
C MET A 900 -3.37 28.24 -21.24
N LYS A 901 -4.03 27.85 -22.34
CA LYS A 901 -3.49 28.01 -23.70
C LYS A 901 -3.17 29.46 -24.09
N GLY A 902 -3.95 30.43 -23.63
CA GLY A 902 -3.69 31.86 -23.85
C GLY A 902 -2.68 32.46 -22.87
N ILE A 903 -2.72 32.01 -21.61
CA ILE A 903 -1.92 32.56 -20.50
C ILE A 903 -0.44 32.18 -20.66
N VAL A 904 -0.14 30.97 -21.11
CA VAL A 904 1.25 30.47 -21.23
C VAL A 904 2.11 31.34 -22.14
N GLU A 905 1.60 31.72 -23.30
CA GLU A 905 2.38 32.52 -24.27
C GLU A 905 2.54 33.98 -23.79
N GLU A 906 1.50 34.58 -23.23
CA GLU A 906 1.57 35.93 -22.64
C GLU A 906 2.61 35.98 -21.50
N GLN A 907 2.49 35.07 -20.53
CA GLN A 907 3.37 35.02 -19.36
C GLN A 907 4.83 34.68 -19.73
N TRP A 908 5.03 33.84 -20.75
CA TRP A 908 6.35 33.56 -21.29
C TRP A 908 6.95 34.79 -21.97
N ASN A 909 6.20 35.48 -22.82
CA ASN A 909 6.67 36.68 -23.51
C ASN A 909 7.01 37.81 -22.53
N GLU A 910 6.22 37.99 -21.47
CA GLU A 910 6.54 38.94 -20.39
C GLU A 910 7.82 38.55 -19.63
N HIS A 911 8.04 37.25 -19.38
CA HIS A 911 9.26 36.77 -18.74
C HIS A 911 10.49 37.01 -19.62
N VAL A 912 10.41 36.68 -20.91
CA VAL A 912 11.48 36.95 -21.90
C VAL A 912 11.76 38.44 -22.01
N SER A 913 10.71 39.27 -22.04
CA SER A 913 10.86 40.74 -22.04
C SER A 913 11.57 41.22 -20.77
N SER A 914 11.22 40.67 -19.61
CA SER A 914 11.88 40.99 -18.33
C SER A 914 13.35 40.56 -18.30
N LEU A 915 13.67 39.40 -18.87
CA LEU A 915 15.04 38.92 -19.04
C LEU A 915 15.86 39.81 -20.00
N SER A 916 15.23 40.36 -21.04
CA SER A 916 15.92 41.24 -22.00
C SER A 916 16.29 42.62 -21.43
N ILE A 917 15.61 43.04 -20.35
CA ILE A 917 15.84 44.33 -19.68
C ILE A 917 16.97 44.22 -18.64
N LEU A 918 17.29 43.01 -18.16
CA LEU A 918 18.35 42.75 -17.17
C LEU A 918 19.76 43.20 -17.58
N PRO A 919 20.24 42.97 -18.83
CA PRO A 919 21.60 43.35 -19.23
C PRO A 919 21.79 44.87 -19.37
N ALA A 920 20.72 45.64 -19.57
CA ALA A 920 20.81 47.09 -19.77
C ALA A 920 20.95 47.89 -18.46
N ALA A 921 20.82 47.23 -17.29
CA ALA A 921 20.80 47.89 -15.98
C ALA A 921 22.18 48.15 -15.36
N ASP A 922 23.28 47.85 -16.05
CA ASP A 922 24.63 48.27 -15.60
C ASP A 922 24.94 49.74 -15.94
N HIS A 923 24.16 50.38 -16.82
CA HIS A 923 24.28 51.80 -17.13
C HIS A 923 22.93 52.52 -17.03
N VAL A 924 22.75 53.22 -15.90
CA VAL A 924 21.93 54.43 -15.69
C VAL A 924 20.53 54.43 -16.31
N GLN A 925 19.52 53.97 -15.57
CA GLN A 925 18.21 54.66 -15.45
C GLN A 925 17.37 54.10 -14.27
N PRO A 926 16.91 54.96 -13.33
CA PRO A 926 16.06 54.55 -12.22
C PRO A 926 14.58 54.72 -12.60
N LEU A 927 13.95 53.68 -13.15
CA LEU A 927 12.51 53.70 -13.38
C LEU A 927 11.86 52.42 -12.86
N VAL A 928 11.82 52.27 -11.54
CA VAL A 928 10.83 51.39 -10.91
C VAL A 928 10.24 52.13 -9.73
N ALA A 929 9.06 52.72 -9.94
CA ALA A 929 8.27 53.34 -8.89
C ALA A 929 7.91 52.25 -7.85
N THR A 930 8.53 52.31 -6.67
CA THR A 930 8.07 51.58 -5.49
C THR A 930 6.66 52.07 -5.15
N LEU A 931 5.80 51.18 -4.63
CA LEU A 931 4.47 51.59 -4.17
C LEU A 931 4.60 52.53 -2.97
N ARG A 932 4.64 53.84 -3.23
CA ARG A 932 4.54 54.91 -2.25
C ARG A 932 3.56 55.96 -2.75
N SER A 933 2.61 56.34 -1.91
CA SER A 933 1.86 57.59 -2.09
C SER A 933 2.75 58.76 -1.66
N GLY A 934 3.35 59.45 -2.62
CA GLY A 934 4.05 60.73 -2.42
C GLY A 934 5.52 60.63 -1.97
N LEU A 935 6.36 61.43 -2.63
CA LEU A 935 7.81 61.66 -2.45
C LEU A 935 8.79 60.52 -2.82
N ALA A 936 9.53 60.77 -3.91
CA ALA A 936 10.70 59.99 -4.33
C ALA A 936 11.98 60.54 -3.67
N VAL A 937 12.75 59.67 -3.02
CA VAL A 937 14.15 59.93 -2.64
C VAL A 937 15.00 58.75 -3.16
N PRO A 938 16.11 59.02 -3.87
CA PRO A 938 16.90 57.95 -4.51
C PRO A 938 17.76 57.23 -3.46
N GLY A 939 17.46 55.96 -3.20
CA GLY A 939 18.27 55.07 -2.38
C GLY A 939 19.07 54.10 -3.25
N GLN A 940 20.37 54.35 -3.40
CA GLN A 940 21.31 53.49 -4.10
C GLN A 940 21.82 52.43 -3.11
N LEU A 941 21.28 51.22 -3.12
CA LEU A 941 21.80 50.10 -2.30
C LEU A 941 22.01 48.83 -3.14
N ARG A 942 23.28 48.48 -3.33
CA ARG A 942 23.72 47.16 -3.80
C ARG A 942 23.61 46.18 -2.62
N SER A 943 22.58 45.34 -2.62
CA SER A 943 22.55 44.15 -1.76
C SER A 943 23.38 43.06 -2.43
N ALA A 944 24.50 42.67 -1.82
CA ALA A 944 25.25 41.49 -2.24
C ALA A 944 24.36 40.26 -2.04
N ILE A 945 24.02 39.56 -3.14
CA ILE A 945 23.28 38.29 -3.09
C ILE A 945 24.26 37.23 -2.55
N PRO A 946 23.98 36.56 -1.42
CA PRO A 946 24.84 35.48 -0.95
C PRO A 946 24.71 34.29 -1.91
N ALA A 947 25.86 33.79 -2.39
CA ALA A 947 25.92 32.58 -3.21
C ALA A 947 25.67 31.36 -2.31
N ALA A 948 24.46 30.80 -2.35
CA ALA A 948 24.12 29.58 -1.63
C ALA A 948 24.54 28.33 -2.43
N GLY A 949 25.27 27.41 -1.78
CA GLY A 949 25.85 26.19 -2.35
C GLY A 949 24.87 25.03 -2.60
N SER A 950 23.64 25.30 -3.04
CA SER A 950 22.70 24.25 -3.47
C SER A 950 22.90 23.90 -4.96
N THR A 951 22.57 22.66 -5.32
CA THR A 951 22.62 22.17 -6.70
C THR A 951 21.65 22.99 -7.55
N GLU A 952 22.16 23.91 -8.37
CA GLU A 952 21.33 24.85 -9.15
C GLU A 952 20.33 24.09 -10.05
N LEU A 953 19.04 24.42 -9.93
CA LEU A 953 17.99 23.82 -10.74
C LEU A 953 17.86 24.55 -12.10
N PRO A 954 17.55 23.81 -13.18
CA PRO A 954 17.68 24.31 -14.54
C PRO A 954 16.64 25.37 -14.95
N GLU A 955 17.09 26.32 -15.77
CA GLU A 955 16.25 27.27 -16.52
C GLU A 955 15.25 26.50 -17.41
N CYS A 956 14.08 27.09 -17.67
CA CYS A 956 13.12 26.50 -18.59
C CYS A 956 13.62 26.67 -20.04
N GLY A 957 13.88 25.56 -20.74
CA GLY A 957 14.40 25.56 -22.11
C GLY A 957 13.44 26.11 -23.19
N GLY A 958 12.28 26.65 -22.81
CA GLY A 958 11.28 27.19 -23.73
C GLY A 958 10.41 26.15 -24.44
N GLU A 959 10.60 24.86 -24.14
CA GLU A 959 9.77 23.79 -24.69
C GLU A 959 8.29 23.98 -24.34
N ARG A 960 7.39 23.74 -25.30
CA ARG A 960 5.93 23.98 -25.14
C ARG A 960 5.35 23.27 -23.90
N LEU A 961 5.80 22.04 -23.63
CA LEU A 961 5.35 21.26 -22.47
C LEU A 961 5.90 21.82 -21.15
N GLY A 962 7.21 22.07 -21.07
CA GLY A 962 7.86 22.65 -19.89
C GLY A 962 7.28 24.03 -19.51
N ARG A 963 7.00 24.88 -20.50
CA ARG A 963 6.33 26.19 -20.28
C ARG A 963 4.93 26.01 -19.71
N LEU A 964 4.14 25.10 -20.30
CA LEU A 964 2.78 24.84 -19.83
C LEU A 964 2.79 24.35 -18.38
N ILE A 965 3.59 23.34 -18.06
CA ILE A 965 3.59 22.74 -16.71
C ILE A 965 4.06 23.77 -15.67
N ARG A 966 5.16 24.47 -15.91
CA ARG A 966 5.72 25.42 -14.93
C ARG A 966 4.80 26.62 -14.69
N ILE A 967 4.22 27.19 -15.75
CA ILE A 967 3.25 28.30 -15.61
C ILE A 967 1.95 27.80 -14.98
N GLY A 968 1.56 26.55 -15.25
CA GLY A 968 0.34 25.97 -14.72
C GLY A 968 0.40 25.68 -13.24
N LEU A 969 1.51 25.13 -12.79
CA LEU A 969 1.79 24.97 -11.36
C LEU A 969 1.79 26.32 -10.65
N LEU A 970 2.37 27.35 -11.28
CA LEU A 970 2.36 28.70 -10.73
C LEU A 970 0.94 29.27 -10.61
N GLN A 971 0.08 29.06 -11.62
CA GLN A 971 -1.32 29.49 -11.58
C GLN A 971 -2.12 28.77 -10.48
N LEU A 972 -1.89 27.46 -10.29
CA LEU A 972 -2.54 26.67 -9.25
C LEU A 972 -2.21 27.16 -7.84
N ILE A 973 -0.98 27.61 -7.58
CA ILE A 973 -0.60 28.13 -6.25
C ILE A 973 -0.96 29.61 -6.05
N SER A 974 -1.15 30.38 -7.12
CA SER A 974 -1.48 31.80 -7.03
C SER A 974 -2.96 32.06 -6.77
N SER A 975 -3.82 31.03 -6.79
CA SER A 975 -5.23 31.19 -6.45
C SER A 975 -5.41 31.61 -4.99
N THR A 976 -6.38 32.49 -4.76
CA THR A 976 -6.80 32.93 -3.42
C THR A 976 -7.55 31.83 -2.66
N GLU A 977 -8.21 30.93 -3.40
CA GLU A 977 -8.82 29.73 -2.84
C GLU A 977 -7.77 28.64 -2.62
N GLY A 978 -7.81 28.02 -1.43
CA GLY A 978 -6.90 26.92 -1.10
C GLY A 978 -7.09 25.73 -2.03
N VAL A 979 -5.99 25.17 -2.53
CA VAL A 979 -6.00 24.05 -3.46
C VAL A 979 -6.69 22.84 -2.79
N GLN A 980 -7.89 22.54 -3.26
CA GLN A 980 -8.66 21.38 -2.82
C GLN A 980 -8.25 20.15 -3.62
N ARG A 981 -8.25 18.98 -2.98
CA ARG A 981 -7.85 17.73 -3.64
C ARG A 981 -8.63 17.45 -4.94
N GLN A 982 -9.91 17.83 -4.98
CA GLN A 982 -10.80 17.64 -6.12
C GLN A 982 -10.54 18.63 -7.27
N SER A 983 -9.85 19.73 -7.00
CA SER A 983 -9.54 20.78 -7.99
C SER A 983 -8.17 20.59 -8.68
N VAL A 984 -7.34 19.67 -8.17
CA VAL A 984 -6.01 19.40 -8.72
C VAL A 984 -6.13 18.49 -9.95
N PRO A 985 -5.40 18.77 -11.05
CA PRO A 985 -5.33 17.88 -12.19
C PRO A 985 -4.94 16.46 -11.79
N GLU A 986 -5.43 15.44 -12.50
CA GLU A 986 -5.17 14.03 -12.15
C GLU A 986 -3.66 13.71 -12.12
N THR A 987 -2.88 14.39 -12.96
CA THR A 987 -1.41 14.29 -13.03
C THR A 987 -0.66 14.88 -11.83
N PHE A 988 -1.35 15.59 -10.92
CA PHE A 988 -0.76 16.19 -9.72
C PHE A 988 -1.41 15.74 -8.41
N ILE A 989 -2.31 14.74 -8.43
CA ILE A 989 -2.96 14.23 -7.21
C ILE A 989 -1.94 13.77 -6.15
N LEU A 990 -0.87 13.08 -6.58
CA LEU A 990 0.23 12.67 -5.69
C LEU A 990 0.96 13.85 -5.05
N ASN A 991 0.93 15.01 -5.70
CA ASN A 991 1.64 16.22 -5.32
C ASN A 991 0.74 17.24 -4.60
N TRP A 992 -0.53 16.91 -4.32
CA TRP A 992 -1.51 17.85 -3.75
C TRP A 992 -1.03 18.50 -2.43
N LEU A 993 -0.53 17.71 -1.48
CA LEU A 993 -0.02 18.23 -0.19
C LEU A 993 1.19 19.17 -0.40
N ARG A 994 2.07 18.81 -1.34
CA ARG A 994 3.23 19.63 -1.70
C ARG A 994 2.80 20.97 -2.32
N LEU A 995 1.84 20.95 -3.24
CA LEU A 995 1.29 22.17 -3.84
C LEU A 995 0.59 23.05 -2.80
N ARG A 996 -0.14 22.44 -1.85
CA ARG A 996 -0.76 23.16 -0.73
C ARG A 996 0.28 23.80 0.19
N SER A 997 1.39 23.11 0.45
CA SER A 997 2.52 23.67 1.21
C SER A 997 3.13 24.88 0.49
N VAL A 998 3.39 24.77 -0.82
CA VAL A 998 3.92 25.90 -1.60
C VAL A 998 2.92 27.05 -1.70
N GLN A 999 1.63 26.77 -1.85
CA GLN A 999 0.59 27.81 -1.81
C GLN A 999 0.56 28.51 -0.45
N SER A 1000 0.69 27.77 0.66
CA SER A 1000 0.83 28.37 1.99
C SER A 1000 2.04 29.30 2.04
N ARG A 1001 3.19 28.89 1.50
CA ARG A 1001 4.39 29.75 1.39
C ARG A 1001 4.12 30.99 0.53
N PHE A 1002 3.44 30.84 -0.61
CA PHE A 1002 3.07 31.95 -1.49
C PHE A 1002 2.21 32.99 -0.74
N GLN A 1003 1.20 32.54 0.00
CA GLN A 1003 0.34 33.41 0.80
C GLN A 1003 1.09 34.03 1.99
N GLN A 1004 1.96 33.28 2.67
CA GLN A 1004 2.83 33.82 3.72
C GLN A 1004 3.74 34.95 3.19
N VAL A 1005 4.31 34.80 1.99
CA VAL A 1005 5.11 35.85 1.35
C VAL A 1005 4.27 37.10 1.09
N ILE A 1006 3.01 36.97 0.66
CA ILE A 1006 2.08 38.10 0.51
C ILE A 1006 1.80 38.77 1.86
N VAL A 1007 1.51 37.99 2.91
CA VAL A 1007 1.25 38.52 4.26
C VAL A 1007 2.47 39.24 4.81
N ILE A 1008 3.67 38.66 4.73
CA ILE A 1008 4.89 39.29 5.22
C ILE A 1008 5.20 40.56 4.42
N ALA A 1009 5.08 40.52 3.09
CA ALA A 1009 5.31 41.69 2.25
C ALA A 1009 4.31 42.83 2.52
N THR A 1010 3.02 42.50 2.70
CA THR A 1010 2.00 43.50 3.07
C THR A 1010 2.23 44.04 4.47
N SER A 1011 2.59 43.21 5.46
CA SER A 1011 2.96 43.69 6.80
C SER A 1011 4.18 44.61 6.76
N MET A 1012 5.23 44.28 6.01
CA MET A 1012 6.41 45.14 5.86
C MET A 1012 6.04 46.47 5.19
N LEU A 1013 5.21 46.46 4.15
CA LEU A 1013 4.73 47.68 3.48
C LEU A 1013 3.90 48.57 4.41
N VAL A 1014 2.95 47.98 5.14
CA VAL A 1014 2.08 48.73 6.08
C VAL A 1014 2.90 49.29 7.23
N LEU A 1015 3.85 48.52 7.78
CA LEU A 1015 4.75 49.00 8.83
C LEU A 1015 5.61 50.16 8.33
N HIS A 1016 6.19 50.05 7.13
CA HIS A 1016 6.93 51.15 6.51
C HIS A 1016 6.07 52.40 6.34
N GLN A 1017 4.83 52.25 5.86
CA GLN A 1017 3.93 53.38 5.64
C GLN A 1017 3.55 54.09 6.95
N VAL A 1018 3.25 53.32 8.01
CA VAL A 1018 2.93 53.87 9.33
C VAL A 1018 4.14 54.56 9.96
N LEU A 1019 5.33 53.93 9.91
CA LEU A 1019 6.56 54.53 10.45
C LEU A 1019 6.95 55.83 9.75
N VAL A 1020 6.80 55.90 8.42
CA VAL A 1020 7.06 57.13 7.66
C VAL A 1020 6.05 58.22 7.97
N SER A 1021 4.78 57.86 8.22
CA SER A 1021 3.74 58.82 8.61
C SER A 1021 3.92 59.39 10.02
N GLU A 1022 4.38 58.58 10.97
CA GLU A 1022 4.62 58.99 12.35
C GLU A 1022 5.96 59.71 12.53
N TYR A 1023 7.00 59.31 11.77
CA TYR A 1023 8.36 59.81 11.91
C TYR A 1023 8.94 60.25 10.56
N PRO A 1024 8.64 61.47 10.09
CA PRO A 1024 9.10 61.97 8.78
C PRO A 1024 10.64 62.14 8.66
N LYS A 1025 11.40 61.98 9.76
CA LYS A 1025 12.88 62.03 9.81
C LYS A 1025 13.55 60.66 9.99
N ILE A 1026 12.83 59.56 9.87
CA ILE A 1026 13.38 58.20 10.04
C ILE A 1026 14.53 57.92 9.05
N THR A 1027 15.66 57.39 9.54
CA THR A 1027 16.80 57.08 8.64
C THR A 1027 16.57 55.78 7.87
N SER A 1028 17.22 55.63 6.71
CA SER A 1028 17.08 54.41 5.89
C SER A 1028 17.52 53.14 6.63
N LEU A 1029 18.61 53.21 7.39
CA LEU A 1029 19.15 52.09 8.16
C LEU A 1029 18.19 51.65 9.27
N GLU A 1030 17.54 52.61 9.90
CA GLU A 1030 16.55 52.37 10.94
C GLU A 1030 15.25 51.73 10.41
N MET A 1031 14.81 52.07 9.19
CA MET A 1031 13.71 51.37 8.54
C MET A 1031 14.09 49.92 8.19
N GLU A 1032 15.30 49.69 7.70
CA GLU A 1032 15.79 48.36 7.36
C GLU A 1032 15.88 47.43 8.58
N ASN A 1033 16.31 47.94 9.73
CA ASN A 1033 16.36 47.17 10.97
C ASN A 1033 14.96 46.78 11.47
N ALA A 1034 14.00 47.70 11.46
CA ALA A 1034 12.62 47.41 11.84
C ALA A 1034 11.96 46.38 10.90
N ALA A 1035 12.25 46.48 9.59
CA ALA A 1035 11.79 45.53 8.59
C ALA A 1035 12.40 44.13 8.78
N LEU A 1036 13.68 44.06 9.17
CA LEU A 1036 14.39 42.81 9.44
C LEU A 1036 13.88 42.12 10.71
N GLU A 1037 13.64 42.87 11.78
CA GLU A 1037 13.02 42.35 13.00
C GLU A 1037 11.62 41.80 12.73
N LEU A 1038 10.79 42.56 11.98
CA LEU A 1038 9.46 42.12 11.59
C LEU A 1038 9.52 40.86 10.73
N PHE A 1039 10.42 40.81 9.74
CA PHE A 1039 10.61 39.63 8.89
C PHE A 1039 10.96 38.39 9.74
N ASN A 1040 11.93 38.50 10.64
CA ASN A 1040 12.35 37.38 11.49
C ASN A 1040 11.22 36.92 12.43
N MET A 1041 10.47 37.86 13.00
CA MET A 1041 9.37 37.56 13.92
C MET A 1041 8.18 36.92 13.21
N LEU A 1042 7.75 37.47 12.07
CA LEU A 1042 6.66 36.92 11.27
C LEU A 1042 7.01 35.56 10.65
N THR A 1043 8.24 35.39 10.16
CA THR A 1043 8.68 34.09 9.62
C THR A 1043 8.59 33.02 10.71
N ARG A 1044 9.12 33.29 11.92
CA ARG A 1044 9.00 32.36 13.06
C ARG A 1044 7.54 32.08 13.45
N LEU A 1045 6.70 33.11 13.53
CA LEU A 1045 5.30 32.95 13.92
C LEU A 1045 4.51 32.13 12.89
N LEU A 1046 4.68 32.41 11.61
CA LEU A 1046 3.98 31.72 10.51
C LEU A 1046 4.54 30.33 10.22
N ASP A 1047 5.78 30.03 10.63
CA ASP A 1047 6.35 28.68 10.59
C ASP A 1047 5.89 27.79 11.75
N THR A 1048 5.65 28.39 12.93
CA THR A 1048 5.37 27.63 14.16
C THR A 1048 3.88 27.32 14.35
N PHE A 1049 2.99 28.20 13.89
CA PHE A 1049 1.54 28.07 14.12
C PHE A 1049 0.78 27.96 12.79
N ALA A 1050 -0.08 26.95 12.67
CA ALA A 1050 -0.92 26.74 11.48
C ALA A 1050 -2.00 27.83 11.31
N ASP A 1051 -2.56 28.33 12.42
CA ASP A 1051 -3.61 29.35 12.45
C ASP A 1051 -3.13 30.59 13.21
N VAL A 1052 -2.35 31.44 12.55
CA VAL A 1052 -1.96 32.74 13.11
C VAL A 1052 -3.09 33.74 12.92
N GLY A 1053 -3.78 34.07 14.01
CA GLY A 1053 -4.76 35.15 14.03
C GLY A 1053 -4.14 36.50 13.69
N THR A 1054 -4.93 37.38 13.08
CA THR A 1054 -4.51 38.74 12.68
C THR A 1054 -3.97 39.55 13.86
N GLU A 1055 -4.49 39.31 15.07
CA GLU A 1055 -4.04 39.96 16.31
C GLU A 1055 -2.56 39.70 16.60
N LYS A 1056 -2.08 38.46 16.44
CA LYS A 1056 -0.67 38.10 16.68
C LYS A 1056 0.27 38.72 15.64
N ILE A 1057 -0.20 38.88 14.40
CA ILE A 1057 0.56 39.57 13.34
C ILE A 1057 0.68 41.06 13.68
N ILE A 1058 -0.41 41.68 14.11
CA ILE A 1058 -0.43 43.09 14.52
C ILE A 1058 0.45 43.31 15.76
N GLU A 1059 0.44 42.38 16.71
CA GLU A 1059 1.33 42.40 17.87
C GLU A 1059 2.82 42.33 17.47
N ALA A 1060 3.18 41.47 16.51
CA ALA A 1060 4.53 41.44 15.95
C ALA A 1060 4.91 42.77 15.27
N MET A 1061 4.00 43.38 14.50
CA MET A 1061 4.21 44.70 13.89
C MET A 1061 4.39 45.81 14.95
N MET A 1062 3.67 45.73 16.07
CA MET A 1062 3.83 46.65 17.20
C MET A 1062 5.18 46.45 17.88
N HIS A 1063 5.61 45.22 18.15
CA HIS A 1063 6.90 44.94 18.78
C HIS A 1063 8.11 45.42 17.97
N SER A 1064 8.11 45.20 16.66
CA SER A 1064 9.18 45.69 15.76
C SER A 1064 9.22 47.23 15.63
N SER A 1065 8.22 47.91 16.17
CA SER A 1065 8.15 49.37 16.25
C SER A 1065 8.36 49.94 17.66
N ALA A 1066 8.26 49.10 18.70
CA ALA A 1066 8.25 49.50 20.10
C ALA A 1066 9.64 49.86 20.66
N SER A 1067 10.74 49.52 19.97
CA SER A 1067 12.10 49.83 20.43
C SER A 1067 12.45 51.34 20.39
N ARG A 1068 11.49 52.23 20.03
CA ARG A 1068 11.81 53.59 19.60
C ARG A 1068 11.05 54.75 20.23
N SER A 1069 10.20 54.54 21.25
CA SER A 1069 9.69 55.69 22.03
C SER A 1069 9.13 55.30 23.39
N SER A 1070 9.36 56.16 24.39
CA SER A 1070 8.52 56.31 25.58
C SER A 1070 7.16 56.90 25.18
N SER A 1071 6.38 56.16 24.39
CA SER A 1071 5.06 56.58 23.91
C SER A 1071 4.01 56.36 25.00
N SER A 1072 3.06 57.30 25.13
CA SER A 1072 1.91 57.13 26.03
C SER A 1072 1.06 55.93 25.59
N ASN A 1073 0.36 55.30 26.53
CA ASN A 1073 -0.51 54.15 26.24
C ASN A 1073 -1.57 54.46 25.17
N GLU A 1074 -2.07 55.71 25.11
CA GLU A 1074 -3.04 56.15 24.09
C GLU A 1074 -2.46 56.16 22.66
N MET A 1075 -1.18 56.53 22.51
CA MET A 1075 -0.51 56.57 21.21
C MET A 1075 -0.23 55.16 20.68
N MET A 1076 0.04 54.19 21.57
CA MET A 1076 0.21 52.78 21.20
C MET A 1076 -1.11 52.13 20.75
N GLU A 1077 -2.23 52.48 21.41
CA GLU A 1077 -3.55 51.95 21.05
C GLU A 1077 -4.07 52.53 19.73
N THR A 1078 -3.90 53.83 19.50
CA THR A 1078 -4.25 54.46 18.21
C THR A 1078 -3.42 53.89 17.06
N ARG A 1079 -2.12 53.67 17.27
CA ARG A 1079 -1.25 52.98 16.29
C ARG A 1079 -1.71 51.56 15.99
N LYS A 1080 -2.05 50.79 17.02
CA LYS A 1080 -2.59 49.42 16.88
C LYS A 1080 -3.87 49.41 16.03
N GLN A 1081 -4.78 50.36 16.26
CA GLN A 1081 -6.02 50.50 15.47
C GLN A 1081 -5.75 50.86 14.01
N ILE A 1082 -4.83 51.79 13.75
CA ILE A 1082 -4.43 52.17 12.37
C ILE A 1082 -3.80 50.98 11.65
N LEU A 1083 -2.85 50.28 12.29
CA LEU A 1083 -2.23 49.08 11.74
C LEU A 1083 -3.27 48.00 11.42
N THR A 1084 -4.18 47.72 12.36
CA THR A 1084 -5.26 46.74 12.17
C THR A 1084 -6.12 47.08 10.96
N ARG A 1085 -6.58 48.33 10.87
CA ARG A 1085 -7.48 48.79 9.79
C ARG A 1085 -6.78 48.77 8.43
N VAL A 1086 -5.55 49.29 8.35
CA VAL A 1086 -4.81 49.37 7.08
C VAL A 1086 -4.37 47.97 6.63
N PHE A 1087 -3.92 47.12 7.54
CA PHE A 1087 -3.52 45.75 7.23
C PHE A 1087 -4.68 44.89 6.73
N LEU A 1088 -5.80 44.88 7.46
CA LEU A 1088 -6.99 44.11 7.05
C LEU A 1088 -7.54 44.59 5.71
N LYS A 1089 -7.57 45.91 5.46
CA LYS A 1089 -7.98 46.45 4.15
C LYS A 1089 -7.02 46.04 3.04
N SER A 1090 -5.71 46.06 3.31
CA SER A 1090 -4.66 45.71 2.35
C SER A 1090 -4.60 44.22 1.99
N LEU A 1091 -5.29 43.36 2.75
CA LEU A 1091 -5.42 41.92 2.48
C LEU A 1091 -6.73 41.55 1.77
N GLN A 1092 -7.65 42.49 1.57
CA GLN A 1092 -8.87 42.23 0.80
C GLN A 1092 -8.54 42.08 -0.69
N THR A 1093 -9.12 41.06 -1.33
CA THR A 1093 -8.85 40.72 -2.74
C THR A 1093 -9.15 41.84 -3.72
N ASP A 1094 -10.10 42.71 -3.40
CA ASP A 1094 -10.48 43.86 -4.23
C ASP A 1094 -9.53 45.05 -4.11
N ASP A 1095 -8.70 45.09 -3.07
CA ASP A 1095 -7.82 46.23 -2.83
C ASP A 1095 -6.67 46.31 -3.84
N THR A 1096 -6.33 47.55 -4.18
CA THR A 1096 -5.25 47.87 -5.11
C THR A 1096 -3.88 47.49 -4.56
N VAL A 1097 -3.68 47.56 -3.24
CA VAL A 1097 -2.45 47.15 -2.57
C VAL A 1097 -2.28 45.64 -2.70
N PHE A 1098 -3.32 44.87 -2.36
CA PHE A 1098 -3.32 43.41 -2.50
C PHE A 1098 -2.99 42.98 -3.93
N LYS A 1099 -3.69 43.54 -4.94
CA LYS A 1099 -3.47 43.19 -6.36
C LYS A 1099 -2.03 43.44 -6.80
N LYS A 1100 -1.44 44.57 -6.40
CA LYS A 1100 -0.06 44.91 -6.78
C LYS A 1100 0.98 44.09 -6.02
N VAL A 1101 0.78 43.81 -4.73
CA VAL A 1101 1.67 42.95 -3.95
C VAL A 1101 1.62 41.52 -4.47
N SER A 1102 0.41 40.97 -4.66
CA SER A 1102 0.19 39.65 -5.25
C SER A 1102 0.85 39.54 -6.64
N GLN A 1103 0.69 40.54 -7.51
CA GLN A 1103 1.35 40.57 -8.82
C GLN A 1103 2.88 40.60 -8.71
N SER A 1104 3.45 41.37 -7.78
CA SER A 1104 4.90 41.41 -7.56
C SER A 1104 5.45 40.09 -7.03
N VAL A 1105 4.75 39.44 -6.11
CA VAL A 1105 5.10 38.12 -5.58
C VAL A 1105 4.96 37.06 -6.68
N TYR A 1106 3.87 37.09 -7.45
CA TYR A 1106 3.68 36.23 -8.62
C TYR A 1106 4.83 36.38 -9.63
N CYS A 1107 5.22 37.61 -9.96
CA CYS A 1107 6.37 37.87 -10.83
C CYS A 1107 7.68 37.31 -10.27
N ALA A 1108 7.87 37.38 -8.94
CA ALA A 1108 9.06 36.84 -8.28
C ALA A 1108 9.10 35.31 -8.33
N PHE A 1109 7.98 34.62 -8.09
CA PHE A 1109 7.87 33.18 -8.29
C PHE A 1109 8.06 32.79 -9.75
N ARG A 1110 7.43 33.52 -10.70
CA ARG A 1110 7.61 33.32 -12.16
C ARG A 1110 9.08 33.44 -12.58
N ALA A 1111 9.80 34.40 -12.02
CA ALA A 1111 11.21 34.63 -12.29
C ALA A 1111 12.07 33.42 -11.94
N ILE A 1112 11.83 32.78 -10.79
CA ILE A 1112 12.56 31.57 -10.38
C ILE A 1112 12.06 30.33 -11.13
N THR A 1113 10.74 30.13 -11.25
CA THR A 1113 10.20 28.92 -11.89
C THR A 1113 10.58 28.80 -13.36
N LEU A 1114 10.63 29.92 -14.09
CA LEU A 1114 11.05 29.94 -15.50
C LEU A 1114 12.56 30.19 -15.65
N GLY A 1115 13.15 31.10 -14.87
CA GLY A 1115 14.56 31.48 -14.95
C GLY A 1115 15.53 30.63 -14.12
N GLY A 1116 15.06 29.54 -13.51
CA GLY A 1116 15.86 28.64 -12.68
C GLY A 1116 16.22 29.22 -11.31
N SER A 1117 16.79 28.39 -10.43
CA SER A 1117 17.28 28.85 -9.12
C SER A 1117 18.67 29.48 -9.16
N GLY A 1118 19.28 29.60 -10.35
CA GLY A 1118 20.57 30.25 -10.56
C GLY A 1118 20.53 31.79 -10.42
N GLU A 1119 21.63 32.43 -10.78
CA GLU A 1119 21.82 33.88 -10.60
C GLU A 1119 20.80 34.73 -11.37
N LYS A 1120 20.43 34.37 -12.61
CA LYS A 1120 19.50 35.14 -13.44
C LYS A 1120 18.08 35.17 -12.86
N GLY A 1121 17.55 34.01 -12.49
CA GLY A 1121 16.24 33.90 -11.85
C GLY A 1121 16.19 34.67 -10.53
N ARG A 1122 17.22 34.54 -9.69
CA ARG A 1122 17.33 35.26 -8.42
C ARG A 1122 17.38 36.79 -8.60
N LYS A 1123 18.12 37.30 -9.59
CA LYS A 1123 18.16 38.74 -9.90
C LYS A 1123 16.79 39.27 -10.35
N LEU A 1124 16.05 38.53 -11.17
CA LEU A 1124 14.69 38.92 -11.58
C LEU A 1124 13.69 38.87 -10.43
N ALA A 1125 13.78 37.87 -9.56
CA ALA A 1125 12.92 37.75 -8.39
C ALA A 1125 13.15 38.92 -7.42
N ASP A 1126 14.42 39.23 -7.13
CA ASP A 1126 14.82 40.38 -6.31
C ASP A 1126 14.35 41.71 -6.92
N ALA A 1127 14.48 41.90 -8.24
CA ALA A 1127 13.95 43.09 -8.92
C ALA A 1127 12.42 43.23 -8.79
N SER A 1128 11.69 42.12 -8.81
CA SER A 1128 10.22 42.09 -8.67
C SER A 1128 9.77 42.39 -7.24
N LEU A 1129 10.48 41.85 -6.23
CA LEU A 1129 10.23 42.10 -4.81
C LEU A 1129 10.69 43.50 -4.35
N ARG A 1130 11.69 44.08 -5.02
CA ARG A 1130 12.15 45.45 -4.76
C ARG A 1130 11.04 46.48 -4.99
N ARG A 1131 10.09 46.24 -5.93
CA ARG A 1131 8.90 47.09 -6.18
C ARG A 1131 8.01 47.28 -4.96
N ILE A 1132 8.03 46.31 -4.05
CA ILE A 1132 7.23 46.28 -2.81
C ILE A 1132 8.12 46.37 -1.57
N GLY A 1133 9.41 46.69 -1.71
CA GLY A 1133 10.33 46.83 -0.58
C GLY A 1133 10.60 45.53 0.19
N ALA A 1134 10.38 44.36 -0.42
CA ALA A 1134 10.42 43.05 0.25
C ALA A 1134 11.55 42.14 -0.26
N THR A 1135 12.73 42.70 -0.58
CA THR A 1135 13.88 41.95 -1.13
C THR A 1135 14.40 40.83 -0.24
N LYS A 1136 14.15 40.91 1.08
CA LYS A 1136 14.47 39.83 2.05
C LYS A 1136 13.70 38.54 1.79
N LEU A 1137 12.57 38.60 1.09
CA LEU A 1137 11.77 37.42 0.72
C LEU A 1137 12.36 36.65 -0.48
N THR A 1138 13.44 37.12 -1.10
CA THR A 1138 14.03 36.45 -2.29
C THR A 1138 14.45 35.01 -2.00
N GLU A 1139 15.07 34.74 -0.85
CA GLU A 1139 15.49 33.39 -0.47
C GLU A 1139 14.28 32.48 -0.14
N PRO A 1140 13.31 32.89 0.71
CA PRO A 1140 12.05 32.15 0.89
C PRO A 1140 11.30 31.83 -0.42
N VAL A 1141 11.21 32.81 -1.33
CA VAL A 1141 10.59 32.64 -2.65
C VAL A 1141 11.38 31.65 -3.50
N THR A 1142 12.72 31.71 -3.47
CA THR A 1142 13.57 30.77 -4.20
C THR A 1142 13.35 29.35 -3.70
N ASN A 1143 13.42 29.12 -2.39
CA ASN A 1143 13.23 27.80 -1.79
C ASN A 1143 11.85 27.21 -2.11
N ALA A 1144 10.79 28.02 -2.04
CA ALA A 1144 9.44 27.58 -2.38
C ALA A 1144 9.25 27.32 -3.89
N ALA A 1145 9.88 28.11 -4.76
CA ALA A 1145 9.81 27.94 -6.21
C ALA A 1145 10.66 26.74 -6.71
N GLU A 1146 11.75 26.37 -6.03
CA GLU A 1146 12.52 25.16 -6.32
C GLU A 1146 11.65 23.89 -6.27
N VAL A 1147 10.72 23.84 -5.31
CA VAL A 1147 9.72 22.76 -5.19
C VAL A 1147 8.85 22.64 -6.45
N LEU A 1148 8.44 23.77 -7.04
CA LEU A 1148 7.65 23.79 -8.27
C LEU A 1148 8.47 23.37 -9.49
N ILE A 1149 9.74 23.79 -9.57
CA ILE A 1149 10.64 23.40 -10.67
C ILE A 1149 10.81 21.88 -10.66
N ARG A 1150 11.05 21.27 -9.49
CA ARG A 1150 11.17 19.81 -9.38
C ARG A 1150 9.86 19.09 -9.69
N ALA A 1151 8.73 19.59 -9.18
CA ALA A 1151 7.42 19.03 -9.49
C ALA A 1151 7.13 19.07 -11.00
N ALA A 1152 7.52 20.14 -11.69
CA ALA A 1152 7.40 20.25 -13.13
C ALA A 1152 8.28 19.22 -13.86
N MET A 1153 9.56 19.09 -13.46
CA MET A 1153 10.49 18.14 -14.07
C MET A 1153 10.05 16.68 -13.89
N VAL A 1154 9.66 16.29 -12.68
CA VAL A 1154 9.18 14.93 -12.42
C VAL A 1154 7.86 14.68 -13.17
N SER A 1155 6.95 15.65 -13.20
CA SER A 1155 5.69 15.53 -13.95
C SER A 1155 5.92 15.41 -15.45
N GLU A 1156 6.89 16.12 -16.01
CA GLU A 1156 7.28 15.98 -17.42
C GLU A 1156 7.86 14.59 -17.73
N GLN A 1157 8.67 14.03 -16.83
CA GLN A 1157 9.22 12.68 -16.99
C GLN A 1157 8.15 11.59 -16.82
N VAL A 1158 7.29 11.70 -15.82
CA VAL A 1158 6.28 10.68 -15.49
C VAL A 1158 5.05 10.81 -16.39
N HIS A 1159 4.49 12.00 -16.56
CA HIS A 1159 3.22 12.22 -17.26
C HIS A 1159 3.39 12.78 -18.69
N GLY A 1160 4.62 13.05 -19.14
CA GLY A 1160 4.94 13.54 -20.49
C GLY A 1160 4.22 12.83 -21.64
N PRO A 1161 4.14 11.49 -21.68
CA PRO A 1161 3.41 10.77 -22.73
C PRO A 1161 1.92 11.14 -22.80
N TRP A 1162 1.26 11.36 -21.67
CA TRP A 1162 -0.15 11.75 -21.62
C TRP A 1162 -0.32 13.22 -22.00
N TYR A 1163 0.54 14.11 -21.51
CA TYR A 1163 0.48 15.52 -21.89
C TYR A 1163 0.66 15.74 -23.39
N LYS A 1164 1.53 14.97 -24.05
CA LYS A 1164 1.73 15.03 -25.51
C LYS A 1164 0.49 14.62 -26.32
N GLN A 1165 -0.40 13.81 -25.75
CA GLN A 1165 -1.66 13.42 -26.40
C GLN A 1165 -2.79 14.43 -26.14
N LEU A 1166 -2.68 15.23 -25.07
CA LEU A 1166 -3.63 16.29 -24.72
C LEU A 1166 -3.31 17.65 -25.40
N LEU A 1167 -2.08 17.83 -25.91
CA LEU A 1167 -1.54 19.08 -26.50
C LEU A 1167 -1.63 19.15 -28.02
#